data_AF-A0A8T7A4B4-F1
#
_entry.id   AF-A0A8T7A4B4-F1
#
_cell.length_a   1.000
_cell.length_b   1.000
_cell.length_c   1.000
_cell.angle_alpha   90.00
_cell.angle_beta   90.00
_cell.angle_gamma   90.00
#
_symmetry.space_group_name_H-M   'P 1'
#
loop_
_entity.id
_entity.type
_entity.pdbx_description
1 polymer ?
#
loop_
_entity_poly.entity_id
_entity_poly.type
_entity_poly.pdbx_seq_one_letter_code
_entity_poly.pdbx_strand_id
1 'polypeptide(L)'
;MTGLFKQPTPEHYYMATRSKKTSSKKTAKKKTSAIRSKAKKASTRKKKTVSKKAASKRSVSKKTAANKSAAKKTKRKVTVKKARPKKTDTKKTSANKSSGKKKIRKSKRSGVKATVDKTARVASKVAGKASESILDMLNKKGPFTGGADGSTAAQGMLGPNPVVGVDYEEMFDGAKRALRSLMVNPSVIVDENINLLGELVKVVKGTSEVAPDPRDKRFMHQIWQKSGYYKRVMQSYLAWHSSVYNILNSSKVSEKDKERARFLMQFVTEAVAPTNTLIGNPGALMRVVETKGKSLLYGARNMLDDIVNNGGMPRMVDESKFQVGKNLAISEGNVVFRNEVLEVIHYKPHTDKVYKRPILMLPPQINKFYMVDLTPGRSFVEFCTNNEVPFFAVSWRNPTAAQRDWSLETYIEASKEAIDAVCEISGSDDLNLMGACAGGFTMATLLAHYAALDNPKIKSSTMMVTVLDTRSETLLGMFASKSGIAAAQKRVKAKGVLEGKEMAKMFAWLRPNDLVWLFVANNWVMGNNPPAFDMLYWNADTTRLPAAFHVDLLNMYITNPLVKPNSIEVLGTKIDTSKITCDTYVVAGITDHITPWKACYDSREILKNTNMKFILSSSGHVQSIINPPGKKKSKYFNNPDLSLDADSWLEGADEIRGTWWFDWLDWYKKEQGGKLVNAPKHLGSDKHPPTDKAPGRYVHQR
;
A
#
# COMPACT_ATOMS: atom_id res chain seq x y z
N MET A 1 -32.77 17.67 21.10
CA MET A 1 -31.43 17.32 20.55
C MET A 1 -31.32 15.89 19.99
N THR A 2 -32.37 15.08 19.98
CA THR A 2 -32.30 13.63 19.69
C THR A 2 -32.28 13.23 18.21
N GLY A 3 -32.75 14.07 17.28
CA GLY A 3 -32.92 13.71 15.86
C GLY A 3 -31.66 13.59 14.99
N LEU A 4 -30.47 13.89 15.52
CA LEU A 4 -29.21 13.89 14.74
C LEU A 4 -28.47 12.54 14.73
N PHE A 5 -28.94 11.56 15.49
CA PHE A 5 -28.24 10.32 15.84
C PHE A 5 -28.94 9.06 15.31
N LYS A 6 -28.87 8.83 13.98
CA LYS A 6 -29.02 7.48 13.41
C LYS A 6 -27.65 6.96 12.97
N GLN A 7 -27.30 5.76 13.42
CA GLN A 7 -25.96 5.19 13.36
C GLN A 7 -25.59 4.60 11.98
N PRO A 8 -24.29 4.56 11.65
CA PRO A 8 -23.66 3.47 10.89
C PRO A 8 -23.24 2.32 11.83
N THR A 9 -23.41 1.06 11.42
CA THR A 9 -22.82 -0.11 12.13
C THR A 9 -21.29 -0.13 11.99
N PRO A 10 -20.54 -0.88 12.83
CA PRO A 10 -19.07 -0.94 12.75
C PRO A 10 -18.50 -1.32 11.38
N GLU A 11 -19.23 -2.12 10.59
CA GLU A 11 -18.86 -2.51 9.22
C GLU A 11 -18.74 -1.32 8.27
N HIS A 12 -19.51 -0.25 8.49
CA HIS A 12 -19.49 0.96 7.67
C HIS A 12 -18.18 1.75 7.81
N TYR A 13 -17.40 1.55 8.87
CA TYR A 13 -16.05 2.14 8.98
C TYR A 13 -15.07 1.61 7.92
N TYR A 14 -15.39 0.49 7.26
CA TYR A 14 -14.55 -0.16 6.26
C TYR A 14 -15.14 -0.14 4.84
N MET A 15 -16.37 0.37 4.63
CA MET A 15 -17.05 0.31 3.33
C MET A 15 -17.71 1.61 2.86
N ALA A 16 -17.04 2.22 1.86
CA ALA A 16 -17.58 2.96 0.71
C ALA A 16 -17.63 4.51 0.73
N THR A 17 -17.19 5.08 -0.40
CA THR A 17 -17.52 6.42 -0.90
C THR A 17 -17.90 6.30 -2.39
N ARG A 18 -18.72 7.23 -2.93
CA ARG A 18 -19.27 7.14 -4.30
C ARG A 18 -19.53 8.51 -4.92
N SER A 19 -19.12 8.69 -6.18
CA SER A 19 -19.38 9.87 -7.05
C SER A 19 -18.62 11.16 -6.63
N LYS A 20 -18.38 12.16 -7.49
CA LYS A 20 -18.85 12.47 -8.87
C LYS A 20 -17.66 13.01 -9.72
N LYS A 21 -17.67 12.78 -11.05
CA LYS A 21 -16.70 13.37 -12.01
C LYS A 21 -17.39 14.38 -12.95
N THR A 22 -17.13 15.68 -12.84
CA THR A 22 -17.55 16.70 -13.83
C THR A 22 -16.69 17.98 -13.80
N SER A 23 -15.76 18.14 -14.76
CA SER A 23 -15.39 19.45 -15.36
C SER A 23 -14.45 19.31 -16.58
N SER A 24 -13.30 18.67 -16.43
CA SER A 24 -12.16 18.77 -17.39
C SER A 24 -12.33 18.08 -18.76
N LYS A 25 -13.23 17.10 -18.91
CA LYS A 25 -13.28 16.24 -20.13
C LYS A 25 -13.76 16.91 -21.44
N LYS A 26 -14.10 18.20 -21.47
CA LYS A 26 -14.59 18.87 -22.70
C LYS A 26 -13.48 19.32 -23.66
N THR A 27 -12.29 19.68 -23.18
CA THR A 27 -11.25 20.30 -24.03
C THR A 27 -10.46 19.27 -24.85
N ALA A 28 -9.99 18.19 -24.22
CA ALA A 28 -9.17 17.16 -24.87
C ALA A 28 -9.90 16.44 -26.04
N LYS A 29 -11.21 16.18 -25.90
CA LYS A 29 -12.01 15.45 -26.89
C LYS A 29 -12.06 16.11 -28.28
N LYS A 30 -11.78 17.42 -28.38
CA LYS A 30 -11.86 18.19 -29.64
C LYS A 30 -10.63 18.05 -30.54
N LYS A 31 -9.45 17.69 -29.99
CA LYS A 31 -8.23 17.42 -30.79
C LYS A 31 -8.23 15.99 -31.36
N THR A 32 -8.62 14.98 -30.57
CA THR A 32 -8.61 13.57 -30.98
C THR A 32 -9.59 13.22 -32.12
N SER A 33 -10.68 13.96 -32.30
CA SER A 33 -11.63 13.75 -33.40
C SER A 33 -11.08 14.12 -34.78
N ALA A 34 -10.16 15.09 -34.85
CA ALA A 34 -9.57 15.56 -36.11
C ALA A 34 -8.54 14.57 -36.71
N ILE A 35 -7.93 13.74 -35.87
CA ILE A 35 -6.94 12.73 -36.29
C ILE A 35 -7.64 11.45 -36.78
N ARG A 36 -8.65 10.97 -36.04
CA ARG A 36 -9.43 9.77 -36.42
C ARG A 36 -10.20 9.92 -37.75
N SER A 37 -10.53 11.14 -38.18
CA SER A 37 -11.23 11.37 -39.46
C SER A 37 -10.33 11.24 -40.69
N LYS A 38 -9.04 11.61 -40.59
CA LYS A 38 -8.06 11.42 -41.68
C LYS A 38 -7.72 9.94 -41.87
N ALA A 39 -7.46 9.21 -40.78
CA ALA A 39 -7.12 7.78 -40.84
C ALA A 39 -8.23 6.92 -41.50
N LYS A 40 -9.51 7.18 -41.19
CA LYS A 40 -10.63 6.40 -41.77
C LYS A 40 -10.77 6.55 -43.29
N LYS A 41 -10.42 7.70 -43.89
CA LYS A 41 -10.50 7.91 -45.35
C LYS A 41 -9.48 7.08 -46.14
N ALA A 42 -8.30 6.82 -45.58
CA ALA A 42 -7.28 5.98 -46.23
C ALA A 42 -7.71 4.50 -46.29
N SER A 43 -8.21 3.96 -45.19
CA SER A 43 -8.67 2.57 -45.08
C SER A 43 -9.76 2.20 -46.11
N THR A 44 -10.70 3.13 -46.38
CA THR A 44 -11.81 2.89 -47.31
C THR A 44 -11.43 2.78 -48.79
N ARG A 45 -10.19 3.13 -49.20
CA ARG A 45 -9.79 3.08 -50.63
C ARG A 45 -9.21 1.71 -51.04
N LYS A 46 -8.67 0.90 -50.12
CA LYS A 46 -8.13 -0.44 -50.42
C LYS A 46 -9.15 -1.60 -50.41
N LYS A 47 -10.35 -1.44 -49.81
CA LYS A 47 -11.36 -2.52 -49.73
C LYS A 47 -12.37 -2.58 -50.90
N LYS A 48 -12.27 -1.72 -51.92
CA LYS A 48 -13.24 -1.67 -53.04
C LYS A 48 -12.87 -2.52 -54.29
N THR A 49 -11.71 -3.16 -54.31
CA THR A 49 -11.19 -3.83 -55.54
C THR A 49 -11.41 -5.35 -55.58
N VAL A 50 -11.85 -5.98 -54.48
CA VAL A 50 -11.88 -7.45 -54.36
C VAL A 50 -13.29 -8.06 -54.41
N SER A 51 -14.33 -7.33 -53.97
CA SER A 51 -15.69 -7.88 -53.81
C SER A 51 -16.59 -7.76 -55.06
N LYS A 52 -16.04 -7.84 -56.28
CA LYS A 52 -16.82 -7.74 -57.54
C LYS A 52 -17.11 -9.08 -58.23
N LYS A 53 -16.66 -10.21 -57.67
CA LYS A 53 -17.06 -11.58 -58.06
C LYS A 53 -17.88 -12.25 -56.94
N ALA A 54 -19.17 -11.95 -56.87
CA ALA A 54 -20.21 -12.74 -56.19
C ALA A 54 -21.59 -12.08 -56.40
N ALA A 55 -22.25 -12.36 -57.52
CA ALA A 55 -23.65 -11.99 -57.75
C ALA A 55 -24.54 -13.24 -57.63
N SER A 56 -25.84 -13.02 -57.39
CA SER A 56 -26.91 -14.04 -57.35
C SER A 56 -26.92 -15.02 -56.16
N LYS A 57 -27.86 -14.80 -55.22
CA LYS A 57 -29.12 -15.56 -55.19
C LYS A 57 -30.15 -15.04 -54.15
N ARG A 58 -31.39 -14.85 -54.63
CA ARG A 58 -32.70 -14.86 -53.92
C ARG A 58 -33.00 -13.77 -52.86
N SER A 59 -34.28 -13.73 -52.47
CA SER A 59 -35.06 -12.60 -51.95
C SER A 59 -36.31 -13.11 -51.18
N VAL A 60 -37.31 -12.24 -50.88
CA VAL A 60 -38.66 -12.55 -50.28
C VAL A 60 -38.62 -12.66 -48.72
N SER A 61 -39.52 -12.14 -47.86
CA SER A 61 -40.88 -11.50 -47.97
C SER A 61 -41.22 -10.46 -46.85
N LYS A 62 -42.10 -9.49 -47.19
CA LYS A 62 -43.16 -8.70 -46.45
C LYS A 62 -43.20 -8.63 -44.88
N LYS A 63 -43.34 -7.42 -44.26
CA LYS A 63 -44.56 -6.65 -43.80
C LYS A 63 -45.35 -7.30 -42.61
N THR A 64 -46.00 -6.59 -41.66
CA THR A 64 -46.96 -5.44 -41.78
C THR A 64 -47.18 -4.65 -40.44
N ALA A 65 -47.77 -3.42 -40.53
CA ALA A 65 -48.65 -2.62 -39.61
C ALA A 65 -48.54 -2.69 -38.04
N ALA A 66 -48.71 -1.65 -37.21
CA ALA A 66 -49.59 -0.44 -37.14
C ALA A 66 -51.07 -0.75 -36.72
N ASN A 67 -51.85 0.05 -35.95
CA ASN A 67 -51.80 1.48 -35.53
C ASN A 67 -52.78 1.78 -34.33
N LYS A 68 -52.94 3.08 -33.96
CA LYS A 68 -53.95 3.76 -33.07
C LYS A 68 -53.58 3.88 -31.56
N SER A 69 -53.67 5.01 -30.83
CA SER A 69 -54.44 6.30 -30.85
C SER A 69 -55.76 6.26 -30.04
N ALA A 70 -56.27 7.31 -29.36
CA ALA A 70 -55.87 8.72 -29.10
C ALA A 70 -56.32 9.13 -27.65
N ALA A 71 -56.41 10.36 -27.12
CA ALA A 71 -56.28 11.77 -27.57
C ALA A 71 -55.70 12.64 -26.38
N LYS A 72 -56.05 13.89 -25.98
CA LYS A 72 -57.02 14.94 -26.41
C LYS A 72 -56.41 16.37 -26.26
N LYS A 73 -57.03 17.35 -25.57
CA LYS A 73 -56.69 18.81 -25.53
C LYS A 73 -57.05 19.44 -24.14
N THR A 74 -56.65 20.67 -23.73
CA THR A 74 -57.08 22.02 -24.23
C THR A 74 -56.21 23.19 -23.70
N LYS A 75 -56.31 24.41 -24.30
CA LYS A 75 -55.59 25.67 -23.95
C LYS A 75 -56.51 26.90 -23.89
N ARG A 76 -56.18 27.90 -23.05
CA ARG A 76 -56.40 29.38 -23.16
C ARG A 76 -55.64 30.04 -21.97
N LYS A 77 -54.93 31.20 -22.00
CA LYS A 77 -55.14 32.59 -22.50
C LYS A 77 -56.33 33.30 -21.80
N VAL A 78 -56.27 34.57 -21.34
CA VAL A 78 -55.22 35.63 -21.22
C VAL A 78 -55.79 36.76 -20.31
N THR A 79 -55.00 37.72 -19.80
CA THR A 79 -55.35 39.18 -19.66
C THR A 79 -54.19 40.00 -19.02
N VAL A 80 -54.13 41.31 -19.28
CA VAL A 80 -53.13 42.30 -18.81
C VAL A 80 -53.85 43.62 -18.44
N LYS A 81 -53.35 44.39 -17.46
CA LYS A 81 -53.58 45.85 -17.38
C LYS A 81 -52.42 46.60 -16.71
N LYS A 82 -52.25 47.89 -17.05
CA LYS A 82 -51.26 48.85 -16.53
C LYS A 82 -51.96 49.98 -15.78
N ALA A 83 -51.25 50.66 -14.87
CA ALA A 83 -51.45 52.09 -14.59
C ALA A 83 -50.14 52.78 -14.14
N ARG A 84 -50.06 54.10 -14.39
CA ARG A 84 -49.08 55.15 -14.01
C ARG A 84 -49.94 56.47 -13.87
N PRO A 85 -49.48 57.75 -13.73
CA PRO A 85 -48.21 58.42 -14.11
C PRO A 85 -47.43 58.98 -12.88
N LYS A 86 -47.12 60.28 -12.55
CA LYS A 86 -47.20 61.60 -13.24
C LYS A 86 -46.26 62.69 -12.62
N LYS A 87 -45.02 62.84 -13.13
CA LYS A 87 -44.24 64.12 -13.16
C LYS A 87 -43.76 64.71 -11.80
N THR A 88 -42.83 65.69 -11.68
CA THR A 88 -41.90 66.45 -12.58
C THR A 88 -40.61 66.80 -11.75
N ASP A 89 -39.64 67.69 -12.05
CA ASP A 89 -39.43 68.70 -13.11
C ASP A 89 -37.96 68.84 -13.62
N THR A 90 -37.33 70.02 -13.48
CA THR A 90 -36.07 70.49 -14.10
C THR A 90 -35.19 71.24 -13.05
N LYS A 91 -34.00 71.84 -13.29
CA LYS A 91 -33.21 72.18 -14.51
C LYS A 91 -31.70 72.29 -14.18
N LYS A 92 -30.85 72.69 -15.14
CA LYS A 92 -29.38 72.83 -15.03
C LYS A 92 -28.93 74.12 -14.33
N THR A 93 -27.74 74.10 -13.69
CA THR A 93 -26.70 75.14 -13.79
C THR A 93 -25.34 74.62 -13.30
N SER A 94 -24.26 75.38 -13.49
CA SER A 94 -22.87 74.96 -13.28
C SER A 94 -22.06 75.96 -12.45
N ALA A 95 -21.26 75.51 -11.47
CA ALA A 95 -20.00 76.18 -11.11
C ALA A 95 -19.05 75.33 -10.27
N ASN A 96 -17.77 75.49 -10.61
CA ASN A 96 -16.54 75.01 -10.01
C ASN A 96 -16.35 75.37 -8.51
N LYS A 97 -15.90 74.42 -7.67
CA LYS A 97 -14.69 74.58 -6.83
C LYS A 97 -14.22 73.26 -6.19
N SER A 98 -12.94 73.21 -5.84
CA SER A 98 -12.21 72.02 -5.39
C SER A 98 -11.70 72.15 -3.94
N SER A 99 -10.94 71.15 -3.47
CA SER A 99 -10.45 70.93 -2.09
C SER A 99 -11.49 70.37 -1.10
N GLY A 100 -11.06 69.48 -0.19
CA GLY A 100 -11.93 68.88 0.85
C GLY A 100 -11.71 67.39 1.18
N LYS A 101 -11.22 66.55 0.25
CA LYS A 101 -11.19 65.07 0.44
C LYS A 101 -9.83 64.40 0.75
N LYS A 102 -8.73 65.14 0.96
CA LYS A 102 -7.38 64.55 1.20
C LYS A 102 -7.02 64.27 2.69
N LYS A 103 -7.58 64.95 3.70
CA LYS A 103 -7.14 64.76 5.12
C LYS A 103 -7.71 63.49 5.80
N ILE A 104 -8.98 63.14 5.60
CA ILE A 104 -9.65 62.03 6.33
C ILE A 104 -9.06 60.64 6.00
N ARG A 105 -8.40 60.47 4.85
CA ARG A 105 -7.90 59.16 4.38
C ARG A 105 -6.51 58.76 4.90
N LYS A 106 -5.79 59.63 5.65
CA LYS A 106 -4.48 59.30 6.24
C LYS A 106 -4.57 58.69 7.65
N SER A 107 -5.37 59.25 8.56
CA SER A 107 -5.44 58.79 9.97
C SER A 107 -5.92 57.35 10.14
N LYS A 108 -6.94 56.93 9.38
CA LYS A 108 -7.42 55.52 9.40
C LYS A 108 -6.41 54.51 8.80
N ARG A 109 -5.33 54.95 8.15
CA ARG A 109 -4.26 54.07 7.64
C ARG A 109 -3.08 53.91 8.61
N SER A 110 -2.77 54.90 9.44
CA SER A 110 -1.70 54.78 10.45
C SER A 110 -2.10 53.86 11.61
N GLY A 111 -3.32 54.01 12.16
CA GLY A 111 -3.78 53.18 13.29
C GLY A 111 -3.86 51.68 12.97
N VAL A 112 -4.32 51.33 11.76
CA VAL A 112 -4.35 49.93 11.30
C VAL A 112 -2.93 49.38 11.13
N LYS A 113 -2.01 50.15 10.54
CA LYS A 113 -0.62 49.70 10.39
C LYS A 113 0.07 49.51 11.76
N ALA A 114 -0.08 50.46 12.68
CA ALA A 114 0.47 50.34 14.03
C ALA A 114 -0.08 49.12 14.81
N THR A 115 -1.37 48.78 14.62
CA THR A 115 -1.97 47.57 15.22
C THR A 115 -1.43 46.30 14.59
N VAL A 116 -1.24 46.27 13.26
CA VAL A 116 -0.62 45.14 12.55
C VAL A 116 0.84 44.96 12.97
N ASP A 117 1.64 46.04 13.00
CA ASP A 117 3.05 46.01 13.41
C ASP A 117 3.20 45.56 14.89
N LYS A 118 2.29 46.00 15.78
CA LYS A 118 2.26 45.56 17.19
C LYS A 118 1.84 44.09 17.32
N THR A 119 0.88 43.63 16.52
CA THR A 119 0.47 42.22 16.47
C THR A 119 1.57 41.33 15.90
N ALA A 120 2.27 41.78 14.85
CA ALA A 120 3.41 41.09 14.25
C ALA A 120 4.59 40.98 15.22
N ARG A 121 4.88 42.02 16.03
CA ARG A 121 5.89 41.97 17.10
C ARG A 121 5.52 41.04 18.26
N VAL A 122 4.23 40.88 18.56
CA VAL A 122 3.76 39.88 19.53
C VAL A 122 3.86 38.47 18.92
N ALA A 123 3.43 38.29 17.67
CA ALA A 123 3.54 37.03 16.95
C ALA A 123 5.00 36.58 16.79
N SER A 124 5.95 37.49 16.50
CA SER A 124 7.37 37.14 16.43
C SER A 124 7.98 36.85 17.81
N LYS A 125 7.52 37.50 18.90
CA LYS A 125 7.90 37.09 20.27
C LYS A 125 7.32 35.73 20.66
N VAL A 126 6.11 35.39 20.22
CA VAL A 126 5.47 34.09 20.48
C VAL A 126 6.11 32.99 19.62
N ALA A 127 6.40 33.25 18.34
CA ALA A 127 7.13 32.33 17.47
C ALA A 127 8.58 32.15 17.92
N GLY A 128 9.24 33.22 18.38
CA GLY A 128 10.54 33.16 19.04
C GLY A 128 10.48 32.27 20.28
N LYS A 129 9.54 32.51 21.21
CA LYS A 129 9.35 31.65 22.38
C LYS A 129 8.90 30.22 22.06
N ALA A 130 8.20 29.97 20.95
CA ALA A 130 7.83 28.62 20.54
C ALA A 130 9.03 27.87 19.92
N SER A 131 9.84 28.56 19.11
CA SER A 131 11.11 28.04 18.57
C SER A 131 12.10 27.78 19.71
N GLU A 132 12.26 28.73 20.64
CA GLU A 132 13.03 28.56 21.87
C GLU A 132 12.45 27.42 22.72
N SER A 133 11.13 27.30 22.90
CA SER A 133 10.53 26.20 23.67
C SER A 133 10.71 24.83 23.01
N ILE A 134 10.80 24.75 21.68
CA ILE A 134 11.09 23.52 20.95
C ILE A 134 12.58 23.20 21.06
N LEU A 135 13.47 24.19 20.91
CA LEU A 135 14.91 24.05 21.14
C LEU A 135 15.24 23.71 22.60
N ASP A 136 14.48 24.25 23.56
CA ASP A 136 14.59 24.00 24.99
C ASP A 136 14.01 22.61 25.36
N MET A 137 12.95 22.14 24.69
CA MET A 137 12.51 20.73 24.77
C MET A 137 13.47 19.74 24.10
N LEU A 138 14.32 20.19 23.17
CA LEU A 138 15.34 19.35 22.51
C LEU A 138 16.71 19.42 23.21
N ASN A 139 17.01 20.50 23.93
CA ASN A 139 18.26 20.71 24.67
C ASN A 139 18.14 20.35 26.16
N LYS A 140 16.99 20.55 26.81
CA LYS A 140 16.75 20.02 28.16
C LYS A 140 16.50 18.54 28.09
N LYS A 141 17.09 17.84 29.06
CA LYS A 141 16.62 16.52 29.50
C LYS A 141 15.10 16.60 29.76
N GLY A 142 14.32 15.89 28.94
CA GLY A 142 12.86 16.01 28.94
C GLY A 142 12.19 15.51 30.24
N PRO A 143 10.87 15.68 30.39
CA PRO A 143 10.11 15.41 31.62
C PRO A 143 10.00 13.92 32.03
N PHE A 144 10.80 13.04 31.41
CA PHE A 144 10.95 11.63 31.76
C PHE A 144 12.29 11.31 32.45
N THR A 145 13.12 12.32 32.76
CA THR A 145 14.48 12.12 33.32
C THR A 145 14.51 12.02 34.86
N GLY A 146 13.61 11.23 35.41
CA GLY A 146 13.58 10.81 36.82
C GLY A 146 14.50 9.62 37.10
N GLY A 147 15.80 9.75 36.83
CA GLY A 147 16.80 8.68 36.99
C GLY A 147 16.98 7.79 35.75
N ALA A 148 18.21 7.27 35.59
CA ALA A 148 18.71 6.50 34.45
C ALA A 148 18.70 7.23 33.08
N ASP A 149 19.63 6.84 32.19
CA ASP A 149 19.96 7.61 31.00
C ASP A 149 18.92 7.54 29.88
N GLY A 150 18.53 8.72 29.38
CA GLY A 150 17.56 8.85 28.27
C GLY A 150 18.04 8.28 26.94
N SER A 151 19.35 8.17 26.73
CA SER A 151 19.95 7.41 25.62
C SER A 151 19.58 5.93 25.74
N THR A 152 19.73 5.34 26.92
CA THR A 152 19.43 3.93 27.20
C THR A 152 17.93 3.62 27.08
N ALA A 153 17.04 4.54 27.49
CA ALA A 153 15.60 4.39 27.28
C ALA A 153 15.24 4.38 25.77
N ALA A 154 15.81 5.31 24.99
CA ALA A 154 15.61 5.36 23.54
C ALA A 154 16.23 4.13 22.84
N GLN A 155 17.44 3.71 23.21
CA GLN A 155 18.11 2.54 22.67
C GLN A 155 17.44 1.22 23.10
N GLY A 156 16.76 1.19 24.24
CA GLY A 156 15.95 0.05 24.70
C GLY A 156 14.65 -0.14 23.94
N MET A 157 14.02 0.96 23.48
CA MET A 157 12.82 0.90 22.63
C MET A 157 13.12 0.86 21.12
N LEU A 158 14.24 1.45 20.68
CA LEU A 158 14.55 1.79 19.28
C LEU A 158 16.05 1.57 18.94
N GLY A 159 16.72 0.55 19.50
CA GLY A 159 18.14 0.28 19.22
C GLY A 159 18.42 -0.07 17.74
N PRO A 160 19.62 0.22 17.19
CA PRO A 160 19.95 0.21 15.75
C PRO A 160 19.28 -0.90 14.93
N ASN A 161 18.56 -0.52 13.85
CA ASN A 161 17.60 -1.42 13.19
C ASN A 161 18.30 -2.66 12.61
N PRO A 162 18.04 -3.87 13.13
CA PRO A 162 18.70 -5.07 12.64
C PRO A 162 18.20 -5.49 11.26
N VAL A 163 16.93 -5.26 10.90
CA VAL A 163 16.35 -5.75 9.64
C VAL A 163 17.04 -5.14 8.41
N VAL A 164 17.31 -3.82 8.46
CA VAL A 164 17.72 -3.00 7.30
C VAL A 164 19.10 -2.37 7.49
N GLY A 165 19.66 -2.41 8.71
CA GLY A 165 20.86 -1.65 9.04
C GLY A 165 20.62 -0.15 8.92
N VAL A 166 19.57 0.34 9.58
CA VAL A 166 19.37 1.78 9.77
C VAL A 166 20.21 2.22 10.95
N ASP A 167 21.25 2.99 10.63
CA ASP A 167 22.00 3.77 11.59
C ASP A 167 21.09 4.91 12.09
N TYR A 168 20.59 4.80 13.32
CA TYR A 168 19.73 5.84 13.89
C TYR A 168 20.49 7.14 14.15
N GLU A 169 21.81 7.11 14.38
CA GLU A 169 22.59 8.33 14.51
C GLU A 169 22.67 9.03 13.15
N GLU A 170 22.91 8.30 12.06
CA GLU A 170 22.87 8.87 10.70
C GLU A 170 21.46 9.35 10.30
N MET A 171 20.39 8.68 10.74
CA MET A 171 19.00 9.09 10.50
C MET A 171 18.62 10.34 11.28
N PHE A 172 18.95 10.40 12.58
CA PHE A 172 18.79 11.60 13.40
C PHE A 172 19.68 12.73 12.91
N ASP A 173 20.90 12.47 12.44
CA ASP A 173 21.78 13.50 11.88
C ASP A 173 21.31 13.98 10.51
N GLY A 174 20.71 13.13 9.68
CA GLY A 174 19.99 13.56 8.48
C GLY A 174 18.83 14.50 8.80
N ALA A 175 18.03 14.16 9.81
CA ALA A 175 16.98 15.05 10.31
C ALA A 175 17.54 16.33 10.95
N LYS A 176 18.65 16.28 11.72
CA LYS A 176 19.35 17.47 12.23
C LYS A 176 19.91 18.33 11.10
N ARG A 177 20.42 17.74 10.00
CA ARG A 177 20.86 18.48 8.80
C ARG A 177 19.70 19.17 8.11
N ALA A 178 18.57 18.47 7.93
CA ALA A 178 17.33 19.07 7.43
C ALA A 178 16.85 20.23 8.32
N LEU A 179 16.70 19.99 9.63
CA LEU A 179 16.28 21.00 10.62
C LEU A 179 17.24 22.20 10.71
N ARG A 180 18.55 21.99 10.64
CA ARG A 180 19.56 23.06 10.55
C ARG A 180 19.44 23.84 9.24
N SER A 181 19.20 23.17 8.12
CA SER A 181 18.96 23.84 6.83
C SER A 181 17.71 24.72 6.85
N LEU A 182 16.66 24.32 7.59
CA LEU A 182 15.49 25.16 7.85
C LEU A 182 15.84 26.41 8.68
N MET A 183 16.64 26.25 9.74
CA MET A 183 17.14 27.40 10.52
C MET A 183 18.04 28.35 9.69
N VAL A 184 18.77 27.82 8.69
CA VAL A 184 19.59 28.60 7.75
C VAL A 184 18.75 29.28 6.65
N ASN A 185 17.51 28.85 6.41
CA ASN A 185 16.57 29.48 5.48
C ASN A 185 15.34 30.05 6.23
N PRO A 186 15.51 31.02 7.15
CA PRO A 186 14.45 31.46 8.05
C PRO A 186 13.25 32.11 7.35
N SER A 187 13.42 32.61 6.12
CA SER A 187 12.31 33.08 5.28
C SER A 187 11.26 31.99 5.05
N VAL A 188 11.67 30.75 4.77
CA VAL A 188 10.77 29.60 4.57
C VAL A 188 9.92 29.34 5.81
N ILE A 189 10.55 29.38 6.99
CA ILE A 189 9.84 29.21 8.27
C ILE A 189 8.86 30.37 8.49
N VAL A 190 9.27 31.61 8.23
CA VAL A 190 8.43 32.81 8.41
C VAL A 190 7.23 32.80 7.45
N ASP A 191 7.45 32.56 6.16
CA ASP A 191 6.41 32.54 5.13
C ASP A 191 5.37 31.45 5.41
N GLU A 192 5.81 30.23 5.77
CA GLU A 192 4.88 29.14 6.05
C GLU A 192 4.19 29.27 7.43
N ASN A 193 4.81 29.97 8.40
CA ASN A 193 4.10 30.39 9.62
C ASN A 193 3.05 31.49 9.32
N ILE A 194 3.31 32.40 8.39
CA ILE A 194 2.32 33.39 7.92
C ILE A 194 1.16 32.68 7.20
N ASN A 195 1.45 31.67 6.36
CA ASN A 195 0.43 30.83 5.74
C ASN A 195 -0.41 30.08 6.78
N LEU A 196 0.23 29.43 7.75
CA LEU A 196 -0.43 28.71 8.85
C LEU A 196 -1.31 29.64 9.70
N LEU A 197 -0.81 30.82 10.10
CA LEU A 197 -1.59 31.83 10.83
C LEU A 197 -2.77 32.34 9.99
N GLY A 198 -2.55 32.57 8.69
CA GLY A 198 -3.60 32.96 7.75
C GLY A 198 -4.71 31.90 7.62
N GLU A 199 -4.34 30.63 7.56
CA GLU A 199 -5.30 29.52 7.51
C GLU A 199 -6.01 29.32 8.85
N LEU A 200 -5.29 29.33 9.98
CA LEU A 200 -5.90 29.26 11.33
C LEU A 200 -6.92 30.38 11.55
N VAL A 201 -6.69 31.58 11.02
CA VAL A 201 -7.67 32.68 11.04
C VAL A 201 -8.92 32.36 10.19
N LYS A 202 -8.77 31.68 9.03
CA LYS A 202 -9.93 31.16 8.26
C LYS A 202 -10.65 30.05 9.02
N VAL A 203 -9.92 29.16 9.68
CA VAL A 203 -10.48 28.06 10.49
C VAL A 203 -11.33 28.63 11.63
N VAL A 204 -10.80 29.54 12.45
CA VAL A 204 -11.56 30.19 13.54
C VAL A 204 -12.82 30.87 13.01
N LYS A 205 -12.72 31.61 11.89
CA LYS A 205 -13.85 32.26 11.20
C LYS A 205 -14.84 31.30 10.53
N GLY A 206 -14.52 30.00 10.44
CA GLY A 206 -15.34 28.99 9.77
C GLY A 206 -15.28 29.02 8.23
N THR A 207 -14.39 29.82 7.65
CA THR A 207 -14.23 30.03 6.20
C THR A 207 -13.07 29.22 5.60
N SER A 208 -12.51 28.27 6.34
CA SER A 208 -11.49 27.36 5.84
C SER A 208 -12.12 26.24 5.00
N GLU A 209 -11.54 25.98 3.83
CA GLU A 209 -11.89 24.87 2.94
C GLU A 209 -11.02 23.62 3.17
N VAL A 210 -10.08 23.66 4.13
CA VAL A 210 -9.23 22.50 4.49
C VAL A 210 -10.11 21.31 4.85
N ALA A 211 -9.81 20.14 4.28
CA ALA A 211 -10.54 18.90 4.49
C ALA A 211 -9.53 17.74 4.61
N PRO A 212 -9.87 16.66 5.34
CA PRO A 212 -9.04 15.46 5.39
C PRO A 212 -8.99 14.79 4.02
N ASP A 213 -7.92 14.04 3.74
CA ASP A 213 -7.89 13.15 2.57
C ASP A 213 -9.05 12.13 2.68
N PRO A 214 -9.82 11.85 1.62
CA PRO A 214 -10.89 10.84 1.63
C PRO A 214 -10.47 9.41 2.00
N ARG A 215 -9.17 9.15 2.16
CA ARG A 215 -8.57 7.89 2.64
C ARG A 215 -8.24 7.91 4.15
N ASP A 216 -8.14 9.08 4.78
CA ASP A 216 -7.82 9.19 6.21
C ASP A 216 -9.03 8.80 7.07
N LYS A 217 -9.00 7.58 7.59
CA LYS A 217 -10.09 6.98 8.38
C LYS A 217 -10.38 7.73 9.68
N ARG A 218 -9.42 8.48 10.24
CA ARG A 218 -9.56 9.18 11.52
C ARG A 218 -10.70 10.20 11.51
N PHE A 219 -10.85 10.89 10.38
CA PHE A 219 -11.78 11.99 10.21
C PHE A 219 -13.11 11.60 9.56
N MET A 220 -13.36 10.30 9.37
CA MET A 220 -14.59 9.77 8.76
C MET A 220 -15.85 9.91 9.64
N HIS A 221 -15.71 10.11 10.96
CA HIS A 221 -16.85 10.25 11.85
C HIS A 221 -17.65 11.53 11.57
N GLN A 222 -18.98 11.43 11.40
CA GLN A 222 -19.81 12.55 10.92
C GLN A 222 -19.74 13.83 11.78
N ILE A 223 -19.37 13.72 13.06
CA ILE A 223 -19.20 14.88 13.95
C ILE A 223 -18.09 15.83 13.46
N TRP A 224 -17.05 15.32 12.79
CA TRP A 224 -15.99 16.15 12.17
C TRP A 224 -16.51 17.10 11.10
N GLN A 225 -17.64 16.78 10.46
CA GLN A 225 -18.30 17.65 9.48
C GLN A 225 -19.48 18.42 10.08
N LYS A 226 -20.24 17.81 11.01
CA LYS A 226 -21.46 18.37 11.61
C LYS A 226 -21.21 19.36 12.75
N SER A 227 -20.15 19.20 13.55
CA SER A 227 -19.88 20.07 14.69
C SER A 227 -18.87 21.17 14.33
N GLY A 228 -19.28 22.43 14.50
CA GLY A 228 -18.40 23.58 14.31
C GLY A 228 -17.23 23.65 15.29
N TYR A 229 -17.21 22.88 16.37
CA TYR A 229 -16.03 22.73 17.23
C TYR A 229 -15.05 21.72 16.63
N TYR A 230 -15.48 20.46 16.46
CA TYR A 230 -14.62 19.39 15.93
C TYR A 230 -14.12 19.68 14.51
N LYS A 231 -14.95 20.28 13.63
CA LYS A 231 -14.49 20.74 12.31
C LYS A 231 -13.29 21.69 12.43
N ARG A 232 -13.31 22.64 13.38
CA ARG A 232 -12.19 23.57 13.60
C ARG A 232 -10.97 22.88 14.19
N VAL A 233 -11.13 21.98 15.16
CA VAL A 233 -10.02 21.17 15.71
C VAL A 233 -9.33 20.36 14.59
N MET A 234 -10.10 19.68 13.75
CA MET A 234 -9.59 18.96 12.58
C MET A 234 -8.89 19.88 11.58
N GLN A 235 -9.51 21.00 11.19
CA GLN A 235 -8.90 21.91 10.22
C GLN A 235 -7.63 22.58 10.74
N SER A 236 -7.55 22.92 12.03
CA SER A 236 -6.34 23.41 12.68
C SER A 236 -5.23 22.35 12.70
N TYR A 237 -5.56 21.09 13.04
CA TYR A 237 -4.61 19.97 12.98
C TYR A 237 -4.10 19.76 11.54
N LEU A 238 -4.98 19.69 10.55
CA LEU A 238 -4.62 19.47 9.14
C LEU A 238 -3.80 20.62 8.55
N ALA A 239 -4.08 21.88 8.93
CA ALA A 239 -3.28 23.02 8.53
C ALA A 239 -1.86 22.98 9.14
N TRP A 240 -1.75 22.69 10.45
CA TRP A 240 -0.46 22.53 11.12
C TRP A 240 0.35 21.35 10.55
N HIS A 241 -0.28 20.19 10.40
CA HIS A 241 0.30 19.00 9.77
C HIS A 241 0.85 19.33 8.38
N SER A 242 0.04 19.96 7.52
CA SER A 242 0.49 20.37 6.18
C SER A 242 1.65 21.35 6.22
N SER A 243 1.62 22.32 7.15
CA SER A 243 2.70 23.30 7.35
C SER A 243 4.04 22.65 7.70
N VAL A 244 4.06 21.63 8.58
CA VAL A 244 5.28 20.85 8.92
C VAL A 244 5.91 20.22 7.67
N TYR A 245 5.10 19.63 6.77
CA TYR A 245 5.59 19.04 5.53
C TYR A 245 5.96 20.09 4.46
N ASN A 246 5.25 21.22 4.38
CA ASN A 246 5.56 22.32 3.47
C ASN A 246 6.92 22.96 3.78
N ILE A 247 7.20 23.23 5.06
CA ILE A 247 8.50 23.71 5.56
C ILE A 247 9.60 22.73 5.10
N LEU A 248 9.41 21.42 5.33
CA LEU A 248 10.41 20.41 4.97
C LEU A 248 10.65 20.31 3.45
N ASN A 249 9.58 20.28 2.65
CA ASN A 249 9.67 20.13 1.19
C ASN A 249 10.44 21.28 0.53
N SER A 250 10.32 22.49 1.08
CA SER A 250 10.97 23.73 0.59
C SER A 250 12.41 23.93 1.10
N SER A 251 12.93 23.00 1.91
CA SER A 251 14.36 22.97 2.27
C SER A 251 15.27 22.63 1.07
N LYS A 252 16.54 23.06 1.14
CA LYS A 252 17.57 22.81 0.11
C LYS A 252 18.52 21.64 0.45
N VAL A 253 18.06 20.66 1.22
CA VAL A 253 18.86 19.43 1.50
C VAL A 253 18.58 18.34 0.46
N SER A 254 19.37 17.26 0.50
CA SER A 254 19.14 16.09 -0.36
C SER A 254 17.75 15.51 -0.14
N GLU A 255 17.09 14.98 -1.18
CA GLU A 255 15.79 14.34 -1.02
C GLU A 255 15.88 13.14 -0.03
N LYS A 256 17.02 12.43 0.05
CA LYS A 256 17.26 11.39 1.06
C LYS A 256 17.20 11.93 2.50
N ASP A 257 17.79 13.10 2.78
CA ASP A 257 17.66 13.77 4.09
C ASP A 257 16.24 14.31 4.32
N LYS A 258 15.53 14.76 3.26
CA LYS A 258 14.12 15.15 3.36
C LYS A 258 13.23 13.97 3.72
N GLU A 259 13.34 12.82 3.06
CA GLU A 259 12.52 11.64 3.41
C GLU A 259 12.83 11.13 4.82
N ARG A 260 14.09 11.16 5.25
CA ARG A 260 14.48 10.84 6.64
C ARG A 260 13.85 11.77 7.66
N ALA A 261 13.85 13.08 7.40
CA ALA A 261 13.16 14.05 8.24
C ALA A 261 11.63 13.93 8.17
N ARG A 262 11.07 13.57 6.99
CA ARG A 262 9.62 13.39 6.77
C ARG A 262 9.10 12.21 7.58
N PHE A 263 9.84 11.10 7.54
CA PHE A 263 9.58 9.93 8.34
C PHE A 263 9.58 10.25 9.83
N LEU A 264 10.62 10.92 10.35
CA LEU A 264 10.69 11.33 11.77
C LEU A 264 9.56 12.31 12.17
N MET A 265 9.21 13.27 11.30
CA MET A 265 8.07 14.17 11.52
C MET A 265 6.73 13.43 11.51
N GLN A 266 6.62 12.29 10.83
CA GLN A 266 5.40 11.47 10.84
C GLN A 266 5.11 10.89 12.23
N PHE A 267 6.13 10.47 13.00
CA PHE A 267 5.90 10.01 14.38
C PHE A 267 5.30 11.11 15.24
N VAL A 268 5.84 12.33 15.15
CA VAL A 268 5.39 13.49 15.96
C VAL A 268 3.99 13.97 15.52
N THR A 269 3.79 14.19 14.22
CA THR A 269 2.52 14.70 13.69
C THR A 269 1.37 13.71 13.91
N GLU A 270 1.59 12.41 13.65
CA GLU A 270 0.56 11.40 13.83
C GLU A 270 0.28 11.07 15.30
N ALA A 271 1.25 11.23 16.21
CA ALA A 271 1.05 11.10 17.67
C ALA A 271 0.16 12.22 18.24
N VAL A 272 0.37 13.46 17.78
CA VAL A 272 -0.39 14.67 18.19
C VAL A 272 -1.80 14.72 17.57
N ALA A 273 -2.15 13.76 16.72
CA ALA A 273 -3.48 13.70 16.10
C ALA A 273 -4.61 13.65 17.14
N PRO A 274 -5.65 14.51 17.03
CA PRO A 274 -6.66 14.67 18.09
C PRO A 274 -7.45 13.38 18.37
N THR A 275 -7.59 12.50 17.36
CA THR A 275 -8.24 11.17 17.48
C THR A 275 -7.56 10.22 18.46
N ASN A 276 -6.30 10.47 18.82
CA ASN A 276 -5.53 9.63 19.73
C ASN A 276 -5.84 9.95 21.21
N THR A 277 -6.64 10.99 21.46
CA THR A 277 -7.02 11.44 22.80
C THR A 277 -8.52 11.26 23.02
N LEU A 278 -8.94 10.99 24.27
CA LEU A 278 -10.36 10.84 24.59
C LEU A 278 -11.17 12.11 24.24
N ILE A 279 -10.66 13.29 24.60
CA ILE A 279 -11.35 14.57 24.40
C ILE A 279 -11.36 14.99 22.91
N GLY A 280 -10.27 14.71 22.18
CA GLY A 280 -10.18 15.01 20.74
C GLY A 280 -10.90 13.99 19.84
N ASN A 281 -11.32 12.84 20.36
CA ASN A 281 -12.01 11.81 19.61
C ASN A 281 -13.54 11.83 19.87
N PRO A 282 -14.35 12.41 18.97
CA PRO A 282 -15.80 12.48 19.17
C PRO A 282 -16.51 11.13 19.10
N GLY A 283 -15.87 10.09 18.54
CA GLY A 283 -16.37 8.72 18.59
C GLY A 283 -16.18 8.10 19.97
N ALA A 284 -15.02 8.31 20.59
CA ALA A 284 -14.74 7.84 21.95
C ALA A 284 -15.66 8.47 23.00
N LEU A 285 -15.89 9.80 22.94
CA LEU A 285 -16.83 10.46 23.85
C LEU A 285 -18.27 9.94 23.68
N MET A 286 -18.71 9.67 22.44
CA MET A 286 -20.00 9.02 22.19
C MET A 286 -20.05 7.62 22.82
N ARG A 287 -18.98 6.83 22.62
CA ARG A 287 -18.83 5.49 23.21
C ARG A 287 -18.91 5.49 24.74
N VAL A 288 -18.31 6.48 25.40
CA VAL A 288 -18.38 6.66 26.86
C VAL A 288 -19.83 6.87 27.32
N VAL A 289 -20.60 7.70 26.62
CA VAL A 289 -22.02 7.93 26.92
C VAL A 289 -22.86 6.69 26.64
N GLU A 290 -22.71 6.07 25.46
CA GLU A 290 -23.43 4.85 25.07
C GLU A 290 -23.19 3.69 26.05
N THR A 291 -21.96 3.50 26.51
CA THR A 291 -21.58 2.38 27.39
C THR A 291 -21.68 2.70 28.89
N LYS A 292 -22.17 3.89 29.26
CA LYS A 292 -22.19 4.41 30.64
C LYS A 292 -20.81 4.28 31.32
N GLY A 293 -19.76 4.70 30.61
CA GLY A 293 -18.37 4.67 31.07
C GLY A 293 -17.63 3.34 30.91
N LYS A 294 -18.31 2.22 30.62
CA LYS A 294 -17.65 0.90 30.54
C LYS A 294 -16.56 0.82 29.47
N SER A 295 -16.64 1.59 28.39
CA SER A 295 -15.58 1.66 27.38
C SER A 295 -14.23 2.12 27.93
N LEU A 296 -14.21 2.95 28.98
CA LEU A 296 -12.95 3.37 29.62
C LEU A 296 -12.29 2.22 30.38
N LEU A 297 -13.07 1.38 31.05
CA LEU A 297 -12.58 0.19 31.74
C LEU A 297 -12.04 -0.85 30.75
N TYR A 298 -12.73 -1.06 29.62
CA TYR A 298 -12.25 -1.92 28.54
C TYR A 298 -10.99 -1.35 27.89
N GLY A 299 -10.94 -0.05 27.64
CA GLY A 299 -9.77 0.64 27.08
C GLY A 299 -8.52 0.54 27.97
N ALA A 300 -8.68 0.78 29.28
CA ALA A 300 -7.61 0.62 30.26
C ALA A 300 -7.16 -0.85 30.38
N ARG A 301 -8.09 -1.81 30.39
CA ARG A 301 -7.74 -3.25 30.39
C ARG A 301 -6.97 -3.64 29.13
N ASN A 302 -7.40 -3.19 27.95
CA ASN A 302 -6.71 -3.45 26.70
C ASN A 302 -5.29 -2.87 26.70
N MET A 303 -5.12 -1.64 27.20
CA MET A 303 -3.82 -0.99 27.32
C MET A 303 -2.89 -1.72 28.29
N LEU A 304 -3.38 -2.16 29.46
CA LEU A 304 -2.57 -2.91 30.44
C LEU A 304 -2.15 -4.29 29.90
N ASP A 305 -3.07 -5.00 29.25
CA ASP A 305 -2.80 -6.29 28.60
C ASP A 305 -1.80 -6.13 27.42
N ASP A 306 -1.94 -5.06 26.63
CA ASP A 306 -1.00 -4.72 25.54
C ASP A 306 0.39 -4.28 26.07
N ILE A 307 0.47 -3.63 27.23
CA ILE A 307 1.73 -3.30 27.90
C ILE A 307 2.45 -4.58 28.37
N VAL A 308 1.75 -5.45 29.12
CA VAL A 308 2.34 -6.66 29.72
C VAL A 308 2.64 -7.73 28.68
N ASN A 309 1.68 -8.07 27.82
CA ASN A 309 1.75 -9.24 26.95
C ASN A 309 2.18 -8.93 25.49
N ASN A 310 1.99 -7.69 25.02
CA ASN A 310 2.42 -7.26 23.68
C ASN A 310 3.62 -6.29 23.71
N GLY A 311 4.24 -6.10 24.89
CA GLY A 311 5.43 -5.28 25.08
C GLY A 311 5.25 -3.83 24.63
N GLY A 312 4.15 -3.20 25.08
CA GLY A 312 3.86 -1.77 24.90
C GLY A 312 3.18 -1.38 23.58
N MET A 313 2.97 -2.31 22.65
CA MET A 313 2.32 -2.03 21.36
C MET A 313 0.83 -2.40 21.38
N PRO A 314 -0.06 -1.63 20.74
CA PRO A 314 -1.47 -2.00 20.66
C PRO A 314 -1.64 -3.28 19.81
N ARG A 315 -2.50 -4.21 20.24
CA ARG A 315 -2.81 -5.40 19.41
C ARG A 315 -3.52 -5.01 18.11
N MET A 316 -3.02 -5.50 16.98
CA MET A 316 -3.64 -5.26 15.67
C MET A 316 -4.78 -6.24 15.34
N VAL A 317 -4.86 -7.39 16.02
CA VAL A 317 -5.79 -8.49 15.72
C VAL A 317 -6.26 -9.20 17.00
N ASP A 318 -7.48 -9.75 16.97
CA ASP A 318 -7.92 -10.75 17.95
C ASP A 318 -7.44 -12.15 17.52
N GLU A 319 -6.28 -12.58 18.03
CA GLU A 319 -5.72 -13.92 17.75
C GLU A 319 -6.66 -15.06 18.19
N SER A 320 -7.52 -14.86 19.20
CA SER A 320 -8.37 -15.92 19.75
C SER A 320 -9.43 -16.46 18.77
N LYS A 321 -9.58 -15.82 17.61
CA LYS A 321 -10.52 -16.22 16.55
C LYS A 321 -9.89 -17.06 15.45
N PHE A 322 -8.57 -17.27 15.48
CA PHE A 322 -7.85 -17.93 14.40
C PHE A 322 -6.99 -19.09 14.90
N GLN A 323 -7.11 -20.22 14.21
CA GLN A 323 -6.24 -21.38 14.39
C GLN A 323 -5.89 -21.97 13.02
N VAL A 324 -4.61 -21.89 12.68
CA VAL A 324 -3.99 -22.54 11.52
C VAL A 324 -4.30 -24.04 11.57
N GLY A 325 -4.73 -24.62 10.45
CA GLY A 325 -5.19 -26.01 10.34
C GLY A 325 -6.61 -26.28 10.86
N LYS A 326 -7.38 -25.24 11.27
CA LYS A 326 -8.81 -25.39 11.62
C LYS A 326 -9.73 -24.34 11.00
N ASN A 327 -9.29 -23.08 10.88
CA ASN A 327 -10.05 -22.03 10.18
C ASN A 327 -9.20 -21.04 9.36
N LEU A 328 -7.87 -21.23 9.37
CA LEU A 328 -6.93 -20.71 8.37
C LEU A 328 -6.07 -21.88 7.87
N ALA A 329 -5.58 -21.82 6.63
CA ALA A 329 -4.78 -22.89 6.03
C ALA A 329 -5.49 -24.25 6.05
N ILE A 330 -6.67 -24.32 5.43
CA ILE A 330 -7.57 -25.48 5.47
C ILE A 330 -7.91 -26.07 4.10
N SER A 331 -7.20 -25.69 3.04
CA SER A 331 -7.30 -26.40 1.76
C SER A 331 -6.81 -27.85 1.92
N GLU A 332 -7.59 -28.83 1.47
CA GLU A 332 -7.26 -30.25 1.67
C GLU A 332 -5.97 -30.63 0.94
N GLY A 333 -5.06 -31.31 1.62
CA GLY A 333 -3.73 -31.65 1.10
C GLY A 333 -2.89 -32.45 2.08
N ASN A 334 -1.68 -32.83 1.67
CA ASN A 334 -0.70 -33.54 2.48
C ASN A 334 0.72 -33.01 2.25
N VAL A 335 1.56 -33.11 3.29
CA VAL A 335 3.02 -32.98 3.17
C VAL A 335 3.54 -34.23 2.45
N VAL A 336 4.11 -34.03 1.26
CA VAL A 336 4.61 -35.11 0.38
C VAL A 336 6.14 -35.19 0.36
N PHE A 337 6.82 -34.09 0.68
CA PHE A 337 8.27 -34.03 0.85
C PHE A 337 8.62 -33.16 2.07
N ARG A 338 9.68 -33.50 2.79
CA ARG A 338 10.20 -32.74 3.93
C ARG A 338 11.71 -32.96 4.05
N ASN A 339 12.48 -31.87 4.15
CA ASN A 339 13.88 -31.89 4.55
C ASN A 339 14.09 -31.03 5.81
N GLU A 340 15.33 -30.68 6.16
CA GLU A 340 15.56 -29.86 7.37
C GLU A 340 14.95 -28.45 7.25
N VAL A 341 14.92 -27.87 6.05
CA VAL A 341 14.61 -26.46 5.76
C VAL A 341 13.13 -26.24 5.45
N LEU A 342 12.46 -27.20 4.81
CA LEU A 342 11.08 -27.05 4.33
C LEU A 342 10.24 -28.33 4.36
N GLU A 343 8.93 -28.12 4.24
CA GLU A 343 7.92 -29.09 3.83
C GLU A 343 7.35 -28.67 2.47
N VAL A 344 7.04 -29.63 1.58
CA VAL A 344 6.21 -29.39 0.38
C VAL A 344 4.83 -29.99 0.61
N ILE A 345 3.80 -29.15 0.50
CA ILE A 345 2.39 -29.53 0.59
C ILE A 345 1.85 -29.70 -0.82
N HIS A 346 1.30 -30.87 -1.14
CA HIS A 346 0.49 -31.13 -2.34
C HIS A 346 -0.98 -30.97 -1.97
N TYR A 347 -1.70 -30.09 -2.68
CA TYR A 347 -3.13 -29.88 -2.44
C TYR A 347 -4.00 -30.72 -3.37
N LYS A 348 -5.14 -31.16 -2.85
CA LYS A 348 -6.11 -32.00 -3.52
C LYS A 348 -6.84 -31.23 -4.63
N PRO A 349 -6.82 -31.70 -5.89
CA PRO A 349 -7.68 -31.17 -6.94
C PRO A 349 -9.16 -31.33 -6.59
N HIS A 350 -9.98 -30.35 -6.96
CA HIS A 350 -11.44 -30.43 -6.85
C HIS A 350 -12.12 -30.66 -8.22
N THR A 351 -11.35 -31.11 -9.21
CA THR A 351 -11.75 -31.31 -10.61
C THR A 351 -11.28 -32.68 -11.10
N ASP A 352 -12.07 -33.36 -11.93
CA ASP A 352 -11.73 -34.70 -12.47
C ASP A 352 -10.46 -34.71 -13.33
N LYS A 353 -10.08 -33.55 -13.84
CA LYS A 353 -8.90 -33.31 -14.66
C LYS A 353 -8.09 -32.12 -14.13
N VAL A 354 -6.79 -32.17 -14.39
CA VAL A 354 -5.84 -31.10 -14.09
C VAL A 354 -4.86 -30.92 -15.25
N TYR A 355 -4.24 -29.75 -15.33
CA TYR A 355 -3.13 -29.51 -16.24
C TYR A 355 -1.88 -30.29 -15.80
N LYS A 356 -1.12 -30.85 -16.74
CA LYS A 356 0.01 -31.75 -16.45
C LYS A 356 1.15 -31.08 -15.68
N ARG A 357 1.48 -29.82 -15.98
CA ARG A 357 2.57 -29.09 -15.33
C ARG A 357 2.10 -28.47 -14.02
N PRO A 358 2.62 -28.86 -12.85
CA PRO A 358 2.20 -28.28 -11.58
C PRO A 358 2.72 -26.86 -11.39
N ILE A 359 2.22 -26.21 -10.34
CA ILE A 359 2.83 -25.01 -9.75
C ILE A 359 3.51 -25.39 -8.44
N LEU A 360 4.73 -24.87 -8.22
CA LEU A 360 5.35 -24.83 -6.90
C LEU A 360 5.47 -23.38 -6.42
N MET A 361 4.77 -23.07 -5.32
CA MET A 361 4.78 -21.76 -4.66
C MET A 361 5.89 -21.68 -3.61
N LEU A 362 6.82 -20.75 -3.82
CA LEU A 362 7.86 -20.30 -2.90
C LEU A 362 7.40 -19.01 -2.19
N PRO A 363 6.79 -19.11 -0.99
CA PRO A 363 6.42 -17.93 -0.20
C PRO A 363 7.67 -17.21 0.32
N PRO A 364 7.55 -15.97 0.82
CA PRO A 364 8.63 -15.37 1.59
C PRO A 364 8.98 -16.24 2.80
N GLN A 365 10.26 -16.26 3.15
CA GLN A 365 10.77 -16.78 4.42
C GLN A 365 10.38 -15.87 5.61
N ILE A 366 9.92 -14.65 5.31
CA ILE A 366 9.35 -13.67 6.25
C ILE A 366 7.83 -13.92 6.36
N ASN A 367 7.37 -14.25 7.56
CA ASN A 367 6.04 -14.78 7.86
C ASN A 367 5.75 -16.09 7.11
N LYS A 368 4.56 -16.67 7.33
CA LYS A 368 4.26 -18.06 6.98
C LYS A 368 3.55 -18.20 5.62
N PHE A 369 3.65 -19.39 5.00
CA PHE A 369 3.14 -19.63 3.65
C PHE A 369 1.65 -19.32 3.46
N TYR A 370 0.84 -19.51 4.51
CA TYR A 370 -0.63 -19.48 4.43
C TYR A 370 -1.22 -18.10 4.12
N MET A 371 -0.40 -17.09 3.85
CA MET A 371 -0.76 -15.94 3.01
C MET A 371 -1.60 -16.35 1.79
N VAL A 372 -1.22 -17.43 1.08
CA VAL A 372 -1.95 -17.93 -0.10
C VAL A 372 -3.11 -18.88 0.22
N ASP A 373 -3.29 -19.28 1.48
CA ASP A 373 -4.37 -20.15 1.95
C ASP A 373 -4.94 -19.63 3.28
N LEU A 374 -5.63 -18.48 3.23
CA LEU A 374 -6.22 -17.84 4.41
C LEU A 374 -7.54 -18.54 4.79
N THR A 375 -8.69 -17.91 4.62
CA THR A 375 -10.02 -18.54 4.79
C THR A 375 -10.59 -19.00 3.45
N PRO A 376 -11.59 -19.90 3.43
CA PRO A 376 -12.40 -20.15 2.25
C PRO A 376 -12.96 -18.87 1.61
N GLY A 377 -13.11 -18.86 0.29
CA GLY A 377 -13.42 -17.68 -0.52
C GLY A 377 -12.32 -16.60 -0.54
N ARG A 378 -11.18 -16.85 0.10
CA ARG A 378 -10.02 -15.95 0.19
C ARG A 378 -8.68 -16.67 0.01
N SER A 379 -8.70 -17.97 -0.23
CA SER A 379 -7.52 -18.75 -0.58
C SER A 379 -7.25 -18.68 -2.09
N PHE A 380 -5.98 -18.60 -2.45
CA PHE A 380 -5.51 -18.75 -3.83
C PHE A 380 -5.25 -20.23 -4.17
N VAL A 381 -4.90 -21.04 -3.18
CA VAL A 381 -4.82 -22.50 -3.32
C VAL A 381 -6.19 -23.07 -3.70
N GLU A 382 -7.24 -22.71 -2.97
CA GLU A 382 -8.64 -23.02 -3.27
C GLU A 382 -9.04 -22.56 -4.67
N PHE A 383 -8.58 -21.39 -5.12
CA PHE A 383 -8.83 -20.92 -6.48
C PHE A 383 -8.14 -21.84 -7.52
N CYS A 384 -6.89 -22.23 -7.30
CA CYS A 384 -6.16 -23.12 -8.20
C CYS A 384 -6.77 -24.54 -8.27
N THR A 385 -7.04 -25.19 -7.13
CA THR A 385 -7.57 -26.57 -7.10
C THR A 385 -8.99 -26.68 -7.65
N ASN A 386 -9.80 -25.62 -7.56
CA ASN A 386 -11.11 -25.53 -8.21
C ASN A 386 -11.05 -25.19 -9.72
N ASN A 387 -9.88 -24.86 -10.28
CA ASN A 387 -9.72 -24.42 -11.67
C ASN A 387 -8.76 -25.30 -12.49
N GLU A 388 -8.65 -26.59 -12.18
CA GLU A 388 -7.82 -27.58 -12.90
C GLU A 388 -6.30 -27.38 -12.76
N VAL A 389 -5.85 -26.59 -11.78
CA VAL A 389 -4.42 -26.27 -11.58
C VAL A 389 -3.85 -27.13 -10.44
N PRO A 390 -2.89 -28.06 -10.68
CA PRO A 390 -2.21 -28.76 -9.60
C PRO A 390 -1.30 -27.79 -8.86
N PHE A 391 -1.51 -27.67 -7.55
CA PHE A 391 -0.83 -26.66 -6.74
C PHE A 391 -0.04 -27.32 -5.61
N PHE A 392 1.22 -26.91 -5.48
CA PHE A 392 2.12 -27.27 -4.40
C PHE A 392 2.62 -25.99 -3.72
N ALA A 393 2.81 -26.02 -2.40
CA ALA A 393 3.39 -24.90 -1.66
C ALA A 393 4.51 -25.36 -0.74
N VAL A 394 5.59 -24.57 -0.69
CA VAL A 394 6.62 -24.68 0.33
C VAL A 394 6.12 -24.10 1.66
N SER A 395 6.33 -24.85 2.73
CA SER A 395 6.15 -24.44 4.12
C SER A 395 7.54 -24.41 4.77
N TRP A 396 8.13 -23.22 4.88
CA TRP A 396 9.46 -23.02 5.47
C TRP A 396 9.47 -23.35 6.97
N ARG A 397 10.54 -23.98 7.45
CA ARG A 397 10.81 -24.14 8.88
C ARG A 397 11.11 -22.78 9.52
N ASN A 398 10.61 -22.56 10.73
CA ASN A 398 10.96 -21.37 11.52
C ASN A 398 12.31 -21.63 12.21
N PRO A 399 13.40 -20.95 11.82
CA PRO A 399 14.75 -21.30 12.28
C PRO A 399 14.97 -20.90 13.75
N THR A 400 15.92 -21.56 14.39
CA THR A 400 16.42 -21.19 15.72
C THR A 400 17.88 -20.71 15.62
N ALA A 401 18.49 -20.29 16.73
CA ALA A 401 19.90 -19.95 16.78
C ALA A 401 20.85 -21.12 16.39
N ALA A 402 20.36 -22.37 16.33
CA ALA A 402 21.12 -23.50 15.78
C ALA A 402 21.17 -23.50 14.23
N GLN A 403 20.16 -22.94 13.57
CA GLN A 403 20.06 -22.78 12.11
C GLN A 403 20.69 -21.44 11.64
N ARG A 404 21.48 -20.80 12.48
CA ARG A 404 22.07 -19.46 12.29
C ARG A 404 22.79 -19.24 10.96
N ASP A 405 23.47 -20.26 10.45
CA ASP A 405 24.35 -20.16 9.29
C ASP A 405 23.67 -20.64 7.99
N TRP A 406 22.35 -20.90 8.01
CA TRP A 406 21.54 -21.09 6.80
C TRP A 406 21.55 -19.81 5.94
N SER A 407 22.13 -19.90 4.74
CA SER A 407 22.28 -18.81 3.78
C SER A 407 21.17 -18.81 2.73
N LEU A 408 21.23 -17.85 1.81
CA LEU A 408 20.43 -17.90 0.58
C LEU A 408 20.65 -19.21 -0.20
N GLU A 409 21.89 -19.71 -0.24
CA GLU A 409 22.23 -20.97 -0.91
C GLU A 409 21.52 -22.16 -0.26
N THR A 410 21.41 -22.17 1.08
CA THR A 410 20.64 -23.20 1.81
C THR A 410 19.16 -23.21 1.41
N TYR A 411 18.55 -22.04 1.24
CA TYR A 411 17.16 -21.94 0.77
C TYR A 411 17.00 -22.30 -0.72
N ILE A 412 18.03 -22.05 -1.55
CA ILE A 412 18.04 -22.41 -2.97
C ILE A 412 18.24 -23.93 -3.16
N GLU A 413 19.13 -24.57 -2.41
CA GLU A 413 19.33 -26.03 -2.46
C GLU A 413 18.07 -26.78 -2.02
N ALA A 414 17.47 -26.39 -0.89
CA ALA A 414 16.18 -26.94 -0.47
C ALA A 414 15.07 -26.69 -1.50
N SER A 415 15.11 -25.57 -2.24
CA SER A 415 14.16 -25.31 -3.34
C SER A 415 14.41 -26.23 -4.55
N LYS A 416 15.66 -26.61 -4.85
CA LYS A 416 16.00 -27.60 -5.87
C LYS A 416 15.44 -28.98 -5.51
N GLU A 417 15.66 -29.43 -4.27
CA GLU A 417 15.05 -30.68 -3.75
C GLU A 417 13.52 -30.67 -3.87
N ALA A 418 12.88 -29.56 -3.51
CA ALA A 418 11.43 -29.39 -3.62
C ALA A 418 10.92 -29.42 -5.07
N ILE A 419 11.66 -28.83 -6.02
CA ILE A 419 11.34 -28.89 -7.45
C ILE A 419 11.41 -30.33 -7.95
N ASP A 420 12.48 -31.03 -7.59
CA ASP A 420 12.72 -32.41 -8.05
C ASP A 420 11.66 -33.36 -7.49
N ALA A 421 11.29 -33.23 -6.21
CA ALA A 421 10.17 -33.98 -5.64
C ALA A 421 8.83 -33.67 -6.35
N VAL A 422 8.55 -32.42 -6.71
CA VAL A 422 7.30 -32.04 -7.40
C VAL A 422 7.27 -32.55 -8.85
N CYS A 423 8.40 -32.53 -9.56
CA CYS A 423 8.56 -33.15 -10.88
C CYS A 423 8.34 -34.66 -10.80
N GLU A 424 8.93 -35.36 -9.82
CA GLU A 424 8.75 -36.80 -9.62
C GLU A 424 7.31 -37.19 -9.21
N ILE A 425 6.64 -36.40 -8.36
CA ILE A 425 5.24 -36.65 -7.95
C ILE A 425 4.27 -36.39 -9.10
N SER A 426 4.47 -35.31 -9.87
CA SER A 426 3.60 -34.99 -11.00
C SER A 426 3.91 -35.83 -12.24
N GLY A 427 5.09 -36.47 -12.30
CA GLY A 427 5.67 -37.09 -13.48
C GLY A 427 5.85 -36.10 -14.63
N SER A 428 6.19 -34.84 -14.33
CA SER A 428 6.37 -33.75 -15.30
C SER A 428 7.85 -33.35 -15.31
N ASP A 429 8.46 -33.30 -16.49
CA ASP A 429 9.88 -32.98 -16.66
C ASP A 429 10.21 -31.55 -16.19
N ASP A 430 9.20 -30.67 -16.28
CA ASP A 430 9.24 -29.27 -15.88
C ASP A 430 8.00 -28.86 -15.06
N LEU A 431 8.13 -27.76 -14.31
CA LEU A 431 7.05 -27.14 -13.55
C LEU A 431 7.01 -25.61 -13.71
N ASN A 432 6.00 -24.97 -13.12
CA ASN A 432 5.88 -23.52 -13.07
C ASN A 432 6.19 -23.02 -11.66
N LEU A 433 7.15 -22.09 -11.51
CA LEU A 433 7.44 -21.50 -10.19
C LEU A 433 6.57 -20.28 -9.93
N MET A 434 6.15 -20.12 -8.68
CA MET A 434 5.52 -18.89 -8.19
C MET A 434 6.27 -18.40 -6.96
N GLY A 435 6.53 -17.09 -6.88
CA GLY A 435 7.30 -16.49 -5.79
C GLY A 435 6.71 -15.17 -5.32
N ALA A 436 6.72 -14.92 -4.01
CA ALA A 436 6.25 -13.67 -3.43
C ALA A 436 7.30 -13.02 -2.52
N CYS A 437 7.50 -11.70 -2.65
CA CYS A 437 8.46 -10.93 -1.86
C CYS A 437 9.85 -11.60 -1.80
N ALA A 438 10.37 -11.93 -0.61
CA ALA A 438 11.66 -12.63 -0.44
C ALA A 438 11.71 -14.02 -1.12
N GLY A 439 10.57 -14.70 -1.25
CA GLY A 439 10.46 -15.95 -2.01
C GLY A 439 10.59 -15.73 -3.51
N GLY A 440 10.07 -14.60 -4.03
CA GLY A 440 10.27 -14.16 -5.41
C GLY A 440 11.72 -13.75 -5.71
N PHE A 441 12.41 -13.16 -4.74
CA PHE A 441 13.85 -12.90 -4.82
C PHE A 441 14.67 -14.21 -4.86
N THR A 442 14.35 -15.15 -3.96
CA THR A 442 14.97 -16.49 -3.92
C THR A 442 14.77 -17.22 -5.25
N MET A 443 13.54 -17.17 -5.78
CA MET A 443 13.15 -17.71 -7.08
C MET A 443 13.94 -17.08 -8.24
N ALA A 444 14.10 -15.76 -8.29
CA ALA A 444 14.87 -15.09 -9.36
C ALA A 444 16.35 -15.51 -9.36
N THR A 445 16.92 -15.71 -8.17
CA THR A 445 18.30 -16.19 -8.00
C THR A 445 18.44 -17.65 -8.48
N LEU A 446 17.50 -18.52 -8.10
CA LEU A 446 17.42 -19.92 -8.54
C LEU A 446 17.21 -20.04 -10.06
N LEU A 447 16.36 -19.22 -10.66
CA LEU A 447 16.15 -19.16 -12.12
C LEU A 447 17.44 -18.80 -12.85
N ALA A 448 18.22 -17.84 -12.34
CA ALA A 448 19.50 -17.46 -12.93
C ALA A 448 20.59 -18.52 -12.74
N HIS A 449 20.55 -19.29 -11.63
CA HIS A 449 21.41 -20.47 -11.42
C HIS A 449 21.07 -21.60 -12.41
N TYR A 450 19.79 -21.97 -12.57
CA TYR A 450 19.37 -22.96 -13.57
C TYR A 450 19.67 -22.51 -15.02
N ALA A 451 19.47 -21.23 -15.34
CA ALA A 451 19.83 -20.68 -16.66
C ALA A 451 21.34 -20.56 -16.91
N ALA A 452 22.17 -20.63 -15.86
CA ALA A 452 23.63 -20.73 -15.99
C ALA A 452 24.11 -22.19 -16.14
N LEU A 453 23.26 -23.17 -15.84
CA LEU A 453 23.48 -24.62 -15.98
C LEU A 453 22.67 -25.26 -17.12
N ASP A 454 22.06 -24.44 -18.00
CA ASP A 454 21.16 -24.85 -19.09
C ASP A 454 20.05 -25.84 -18.67
N ASN A 455 19.57 -25.74 -17.42
CA ASN A 455 18.64 -26.68 -16.80
C ASN A 455 17.17 -26.29 -17.08
N PRO A 456 16.41 -27.08 -17.87
CA PRO A 456 15.09 -26.68 -18.39
C PRO A 456 13.91 -26.94 -17.44
N LYS A 457 14.15 -27.33 -16.17
CA LYS A 457 13.08 -27.73 -15.21
C LYS A 457 11.99 -26.69 -14.94
N ILE A 458 12.14 -25.42 -15.34
CA ILE A 458 11.14 -24.37 -15.10
C ILE A 458 10.56 -23.82 -16.41
N LYS A 459 9.29 -24.15 -16.68
CA LYS A 459 8.56 -23.71 -17.88
C LYS A 459 8.22 -22.22 -17.87
N SER A 460 7.82 -21.69 -16.72
CA SER A 460 7.45 -20.29 -16.51
C SER A 460 7.60 -19.87 -15.05
N SER A 461 7.62 -18.56 -14.80
CA SER A 461 7.64 -18.00 -13.45
C SER A 461 6.50 -17.01 -13.21
N THR A 462 6.03 -16.90 -11.96
CA THR A 462 5.09 -15.85 -11.52
C THR A 462 5.63 -15.13 -10.30
N MET A 463 5.99 -13.85 -10.45
CA MET A 463 6.50 -12.99 -9.38
C MET A 463 5.41 -12.09 -8.83
N MET A 464 5.23 -12.08 -7.51
CA MET A 464 4.24 -11.23 -6.83
C MET A 464 4.95 -10.31 -5.84
N VAL A 465 4.69 -9.00 -5.91
CA VAL A 465 5.21 -7.98 -4.98
C VAL A 465 6.68 -8.19 -4.61
N THR A 466 7.50 -8.33 -5.65
CA THR A 466 8.93 -8.67 -5.59
C THR A 466 9.72 -7.55 -6.24
N VAL A 467 10.76 -7.08 -5.55
CA VAL A 467 11.72 -6.09 -6.07
C VAL A 467 13.03 -6.82 -6.34
N LEU A 468 13.48 -6.80 -7.59
CA LEU A 468 14.76 -7.36 -8.00
C LEU A 468 15.84 -6.30 -8.20
N ASP A 469 15.45 -5.05 -8.50
CA ASP A 469 16.35 -3.90 -8.59
C ASP A 469 16.27 -3.06 -7.32
N THR A 470 17.34 -3.05 -6.52
CA THR A 470 17.39 -2.30 -5.26
C THR A 470 17.81 -0.82 -5.43
N ARG A 471 18.05 -0.34 -6.67
CA ARG A 471 18.28 1.09 -6.98
C ARG A 471 17.03 1.94 -6.81
N SER A 472 15.86 1.38 -7.12
CA SER A 472 14.59 2.10 -7.13
C SER A 472 14.19 2.53 -5.71
N GLU A 473 13.50 3.68 -5.59
CA GLU A 473 13.24 4.36 -4.30
C GLU A 473 12.28 3.58 -3.39
N THR A 474 12.78 2.52 -2.76
CA THR A 474 12.11 1.80 -1.67
C THR A 474 12.37 2.50 -0.34
N LEU A 475 11.37 2.51 0.55
CA LEU A 475 11.57 3.00 1.92
C LEU A 475 12.77 2.29 2.59
N LEU A 476 12.90 0.98 2.37
CA LEU A 476 14.03 0.17 2.87
C LEU A 476 15.40 0.73 2.43
N GLY A 477 15.60 0.94 1.12
CA GLY A 477 16.86 1.45 0.56
C GLY A 477 17.19 2.89 0.98
N MET A 478 16.17 3.72 1.26
CA MET A 478 16.38 5.08 1.75
C MET A 478 16.88 5.15 3.21
N PHE A 479 16.54 4.16 4.04
CA PHE A 479 17.04 4.10 5.42
C PHE A 479 18.32 3.28 5.57
N ALA A 480 18.57 2.32 4.68
CA ALA A 480 19.82 1.55 4.63
C ALA A 480 21.06 2.45 4.53
N SER A 481 22.10 2.10 5.29
CA SER A 481 23.44 2.68 5.17
C SER A 481 24.54 1.67 5.50
N LYS A 482 25.78 1.94 5.07
CA LYS A 482 26.90 0.99 5.22
C LYS A 482 27.29 0.77 6.69
N SER A 483 27.27 1.81 7.52
CA SER A 483 27.55 1.71 8.97
C SER A 483 26.47 0.90 9.68
N GLY A 484 25.20 1.26 9.46
CA GLY A 484 24.06 0.59 10.07
C GLY A 484 23.95 -0.88 9.64
N ILE A 485 24.25 -1.21 8.37
CA ILE A 485 24.26 -2.60 7.90
C ILE A 485 25.40 -3.39 8.54
N ALA A 486 26.61 -2.86 8.65
CA ALA A 486 27.69 -3.53 9.38
C ALA A 486 27.33 -3.77 10.86
N ALA A 487 26.64 -2.83 11.51
CA ALA A 487 26.15 -2.98 12.88
C ALA A 487 25.04 -4.03 13.00
N ALA A 488 24.10 -4.08 12.04
CA ALA A 488 23.05 -5.10 11.96
C ALA A 488 23.63 -6.50 11.75
N GLN A 489 24.56 -6.66 10.79
CA GLN A 489 25.28 -7.90 10.52
C GLN A 489 26.04 -8.37 11.77
N LYS A 490 26.72 -7.46 12.49
CA LYS A 490 27.40 -7.78 13.76
C LYS A 490 26.41 -8.26 14.84
N ARG A 491 25.24 -7.64 14.97
CA ARG A 491 24.22 -8.04 15.96
C ARG A 491 23.59 -9.39 15.61
N VAL A 492 23.19 -9.63 14.36
CA VAL A 492 22.53 -10.89 13.99
C VAL A 492 23.50 -12.07 14.09
N LYS A 493 24.78 -11.89 13.73
CA LYS A 493 25.83 -12.91 13.92
C LYS A 493 26.07 -13.27 15.40
N ALA A 494 25.81 -12.34 16.32
CA ALA A 494 25.88 -12.57 17.76
C ALA A 494 24.62 -13.27 18.32
N LYS A 495 23.41 -12.91 17.85
CA LYS A 495 22.15 -13.57 18.25
C LYS A 495 21.91 -14.94 17.56
N GLY A 496 22.56 -15.20 16.43
CA GLY A 496 22.30 -16.36 15.56
C GLY A 496 21.04 -16.22 14.68
N VAL A 497 19.99 -15.54 15.18
CA VAL A 497 18.75 -15.26 14.44
C VAL A 497 18.26 -13.82 14.66
N LEU A 498 17.49 -13.34 13.69
CA LEU A 498 16.67 -12.13 13.78
C LEU A 498 15.25 -12.52 14.22
N GLU A 499 14.82 -12.03 15.38
CA GLU A 499 13.50 -12.34 15.96
C GLU A 499 12.36 -11.65 15.19
N GLY A 500 11.35 -12.43 14.80
CA GLY A 500 10.18 -11.94 14.07
C GLY A 500 9.42 -10.81 14.79
N LYS A 501 9.40 -10.83 16.13
CA LYS A 501 8.82 -9.75 16.95
C LYS A 501 9.56 -8.42 16.83
N GLU A 502 10.89 -8.43 16.66
CA GLU A 502 11.67 -7.21 16.42
C GLU A 502 11.33 -6.66 15.02
N MET A 503 11.22 -7.55 14.02
CA MET A 503 10.86 -7.21 12.65
C MET A 503 9.44 -6.63 12.52
N ALA A 504 8.42 -7.26 13.13
CA ALA A 504 7.03 -6.78 13.07
C ALA A 504 6.83 -5.42 13.76
N LYS A 505 7.51 -5.17 14.89
CA LYS A 505 7.52 -3.83 15.52
C LYS A 505 8.09 -2.79 14.56
N MET A 506 9.18 -3.10 13.84
CA MET A 506 9.75 -2.19 12.85
C MET A 506 8.81 -1.92 11.66
N PHE A 507 8.14 -2.94 11.11
CA PHE A 507 7.16 -2.75 10.04
C PHE A 507 5.93 -1.93 10.49
N ALA A 508 5.45 -2.10 11.72
CA ALA A 508 4.38 -1.25 12.26
C ALA A 508 4.78 0.24 12.30
N TRP A 509 6.01 0.53 12.69
CA TRP A 509 6.55 1.89 12.72
C TRP A 509 6.87 2.49 11.34
N LEU A 510 6.82 1.72 10.24
CA LEU A 510 6.85 2.31 8.87
C LEU A 510 5.52 2.99 8.49
N ARG A 511 4.43 2.74 9.21
CA ARG A 511 3.15 3.45 9.08
C ARG A 511 2.51 3.69 10.45
N PRO A 512 3.04 4.62 11.27
CA PRO A 512 2.56 4.83 12.63
C PRO A 512 1.06 5.11 12.70
N ASN A 513 0.48 5.79 11.71
CA ASN A 513 -0.96 6.06 11.64
C ASN A 513 -1.80 4.80 11.41
N ASP A 514 -1.56 4.08 10.30
CA ASP A 514 -2.33 2.89 9.91
C ASP A 514 -2.14 1.69 10.87
N LEU A 515 -0.95 1.54 11.46
CA LEU A 515 -0.52 0.32 12.17
C LEU A 515 -0.31 0.50 13.67
N VAL A 516 -0.29 1.73 14.20
CA VAL A 516 -0.17 1.99 15.66
C VAL A 516 -1.31 2.87 16.16
N TRP A 517 -1.37 4.13 15.73
CA TRP A 517 -2.32 5.12 16.26
C TRP A 517 -3.79 4.78 15.97
N LEU A 518 -4.09 4.14 14.83
CA LEU A 518 -5.42 3.59 14.55
C LEU A 518 -5.87 2.56 15.62
N PHE A 519 -4.95 1.72 16.10
CA PHE A 519 -5.24 0.71 17.12
C PHE A 519 -5.17 1.26 18.55
N VAL A 520 -4.34 2.27 18.83
CA VAL A 520 -4.45 3.07 20.08
C VAL A 520 -5.84 3.70 20.17
N ALA A 521 -6.28 4.39 19.12
CA ALA A 521 -7.58 5.05 19.08
C ALA A 521 -8.75 4.06 19.18
N ASN A 522 -8.66 2.87 18.57
CA ASN A 522 -9.71 1.85 18.65
C ASN A 522 -9.70 1.08 19.99
N ASN A 523 -8.56 0.52 20.38
CA ASN A 523 -8.47 -0.44 21.46
C ASN A 523 -8.42 0.25 22.83
N TRP A 524 -7.59 1.30 22.97
CA TRP A 524 -7.31 1.95 24.25
C TRP A 524 -8.26 3.14 24.47
N VAL A 525 -8.48 3.98 23.45
CA VAL A 525 -9.30 5.21 23.60
C VAL A 525 -10.80 4.94 23.43
N MET A 526 -11.21 4.12 22.46
CA MET A 526 -12.61 3.72 22.27
C MET A 526 -13.01 2.45 23.04
N GLY A 527 -12.05 1.71 23.63
CA GLY A 527 -12.36 0.50 24.41
C GLY A 527 -13.01 -0.63 23.61
N ASN A 528 -12.76 -0.69 22.29
CA ASN A 528 -13.19 -1.78 21.43
C ASN A 528 -12.15 -2.90 21.45
N ASN A 529 -12.54 -4.11 21.04
CA ASN A 529 -11.57 -5.16 20.75
C ASN A 529 -10.84 -4.87 19.42
N PRO A 530 -9.62 -5.40 19.22
CA PRO A 530 -8.99 -5.42 17.91
C PRO A 530 -9.82 -6.23 16.90
N PRO A 531 -9.73 -5.94 15.59
CA PRO A 531 -10.51 -6.64 14.57
C PRO A 531 -10.06 -8.09 14.40
N ALA A 532 -11.01 -9.02 14.29
CA ALA A 532 -10.73 -10.39 13.85
C ALA A 532 -10.60 -10.42 12.32
N PHE A 533 -9.38 -10.18 11.80
CA PHE A 533 -9.09 -10.21 10.36
C PHE A 533 -7.92 -11.15 10.05
N ASP A 534 -8.19 -12.15 9.22
CA ASP A 534 -7.28 -13.20 8.73
C ASP A 534 -5.88 -12.70 8.34
N MET A 535 -5.84 -11.59 7.60
CA MET A 535 -4.60 -11.01 7.07
C MET A 535 -3.78 -10.28 8.15
N LEU A 536 -4.42 -9.77 9.21
CA LEU A 536 -3.72 -9.20 10.36
C LEU A 536 -3.21 -10.30 11.32
N TYR A 537 -3.91 -11.43 11.39
CA TYR A 537 -3.41 -12.64 12.07
C TYR A 537 -2.16 -13.18 11.37
N TRP A 538 -2.20 -13.34 10.03
CA TRP A 538 -1.02 -13.70 9.24
C TRP A 538 0.15 -12.71 9.42
N ASN A 539 -0.13 -11.41 9.51
CA ASN A 539 0.91 -10.41 9.74
C ASN A 539 1.54 -10.50 11.15
N ALA A 540 0.81 -11.01 12.13
CA ALA A 540 1.28 -11.19 13.51
C ALA A 540 2.04 -12.52 13.72
N ASP A 541 1.70 -13.58 13.00
CA ASP A 541 2.36 -14.90 13.09
C ASP A 541 3.69 -14.95 12.30
N THR A 542 4.64 -14.13 12.76
CA THR A 542 5.98 -13.95 12.18
C THR A 542 6.86 -15.19 12.26
N THR A 543 7.86 -15.25 11.39
CA THR A 543 9.00 -16.18 11.44
C THR A 543 10.27 -15.44 11.88
N ARG A 544 11.28 -16.20 12.32
CA ARG A 544 12.67 -15.71 12.47
C ARG A 544 13.40 -15.79 11.13
N LEU A 545 14.48 -15.02 10.97
CA LEU A 545 15.45 -15.23 9.89
C LEU A 545 16.81 -15.71 10.44
N PRO A 546 17.53 -16.61 9.74
CA PRO A 546 18.91 -16.96 10.06
C PRO A 546 19.84 -15.75 9.94
N ALA A 547 20.94 -15.72 10.69
CA ALA A 547 21.96 -14.70 10.56
C ALA A 547 22.60 -14.65 9.17
N ALA A 548 22.90 -15.80 8.54
CA ALA A 548 23.50 -15.82 7.20
C ALA A 548 22.53 -15.30 6.12
N PHE A 549 21.35 -15.91 5.97
CA PHE A 549 20.35 -15.43 5.00
C PHE A 549 19.93 -13.96 5.20
N HIS A 550 19.87 -13.48 6.45
CA HIS A 550 19.62 -12.06 6.72
C HIS A 550 20.80 -11.15 6.32
N VAL A 551 22.05 -11.59 6.54
CA VAL A 551 23.26 -10.92 6.00
C VAL A 551 23.22 -10.89 4.46
N ASP A 552 22.79 -11.98 3.81
CA ASP A 552 22.68 -12.07 2.35
C ASP A 552 21.67 -11.07 1.80
N LEU A 553 20.44 -11.03 2.37
CA LEU A 553 19.42 -10.05 2.01
C LEU A 553 19.93 -8.60 2.16
N LEU A 554 20.64 -8.29 3.26
CA LEU A 554 21.26 -6.98 3.45
C LEU A 554 22.33 -6.66 2.39
N ASN A 555 23.11 -7.65 1.97
CA ASN A 555 24.09 -7.50 0.90
C ASN A 555 23.39 -7.22 -0.45
N MET A 556 22.24 -7.85 -0.76
CA MET A 556 21.46 -7.56 -1.98
C MET A 556 21.05 -6.09 -2.08
N TYR A 557 20.64 -5.49 -0.96
CA TYR A 557 20.27 -4.06 -0.91
C TYR A 557 21.47 -3.12 -1.07
N ILE A 558 22.70 -3.53 -0.76
CA ILE A 558 23.91 -2.72 -0.98
C ILE A 558 24.48 -2.90 -2.39
N THR A 559 24.68 -4.14 -2.83
CA THR A 559 25.47 -4.44 -4.04
C THR A 559 24.61 -4.52 -5.30
N ASN A 560 23.30 -4.77 -5.13
CA ASN A 560 22.31 -4.97 -6.18
C ASN A 560 22.77 -5.96 -7.27
N PRO A 561 23.11 -7.21 -6.90
CA PRO A 561 23.88 -8.08 -7.78
C PRO A 561 23.06 -8.60 -8.96
N LEU A 562 21.74 -8.73 -8.82
CA LEU A 562 20.86 -9.18 -9.89
C LEU A 562 20.82 -8.24 -11.11
N VAL A 563 21.28 -6.98 -10.98
CA VAL A 563 21.43 -6.05 -12.12
C VAL A 563 22.75 -6.27 -12.89
N LYS A 564 23.72 -7.01 -12.33
CA LYS A 564 25.07 -7.15 -12.88
C LYS A 564 25.42 -8.63 -13.13
N PRO A 565 25.51 -9.06 -14.41
CA PRO A 565 25.95 -10.40 -14.77
C PRO A 565 27.22 -10.85 -14.04
N ASN A 566 27.20 -12.07 -13.50
CA ASN A 566 28.32 -12.73 -12.81
C ASN A 566 28.82 -12.01 -11.55
N SER A 567 28.06 -11.06 -10.99
CA SER A 567 28.47 -10.29 -9.79
C SER A 567 28.18 -10.98 -8.45
N ILE A 568 27.43 -12.08 -8.47
CA ILE A 568 27.23 -12.99 -7.35
C ILE A 568 27.37 -14.43 -7.86
N GLU A 569 27.93 -15.28 -6.99
CA GLU A 569 28.07 -16.71 -7.18
C GLU A 569 27.12 -17.42 -6.20
N VAL A 570 26.45 -18.46 -6.67
CA VAL A 570 25.44 -19.22 -5.93
C VAL A 570 25.61 -20.70 -6.26
N LEU A 571 25.88 -21.52 -5.25
CA LEU A 571 26.16 -22.95 -5.37
C LEU A 571 27.27 -23.22 -6.39
N GLY A 572 28.41 -22.50 -6.21
CA GLY A 572 29.57 -22.53 -7.11
C GLY A 572 29.33 -21.99 -8.53
N THR A 573 28.14 -21.44 -8.81
CA THR A 573 27.72 -21.01 -10.15
C THR A 573 27.57 -19.49 -10.20
N LYS A 574 28.31 -18.81 -11.08
CA LYS A 574 28.13 -17.37 -11.31
C LYS A 574 26.87 -17.12 -12.12
N ILE A 575 25.96 -16.30 -11.60
CA ILE A 575 24.63 -16.13 -12.18
C ILE A 575 24.50 -14.86 -13.03
N ASP A 576 23.67 -14.94 -14.06
CA ASP A 576 23.31 -13.83 -14.94
C ASP A 576 21.80 -13.91 -15.21
N THR A 577 21.03 -12.98 -14.66
CA THR A 577 19.57 -12.96 -14.82
C THR A 577 19.14 -12.75 -16.27
N SER A 578 20.00 -12.19 -17.12
CA SER A 578 19.70 -12.03 -18.55
C SER A 578 19.78 -13.34 -19.32
N LYS A 579 20.27 -14.43 -18.73
CA LYS A 579 20.09 -15.79 -19.25
C LYS A 579 18.69 -16.37 -19.00
N ILE A 580 17.88 -15.79 -18.10
CA ILE A 580 16.52 -16.26 -17.84
C ILE A 580 15.65 -15.97 -19.08
N THR A 581 15.10 -17.04 -19.66
CA THR A 581 14.27 -17.00 -20.89
C THR A 581 12.83 -17.46 -20.68
N CYS A 582 12.50 -18.08 -19.54
CA CYS A 582 11.16 -18.61 -19.27
C CYS A 582 10.09 -17.49 -19.22
N ASP A 583 8.90 -17.76 -19.76
CA ASP A 583 7.75 -16.84 -19.71
C ASP A 583 7.51 -16.37 -18.27
N THR A 584 7.30 -15.07 -18.04
CA THR A 584 7.28 -14.52 -16.67
C THR A 584 6.12 -13.55 -16.44
N TYR A 585 5.28 -13.85 -15.45
CA TYR A 585 4.12 -13.05 -15.07
C TYR A 585 4.41 -12.27 -13.78
N VAL A 586 4.29 -10.94 -13.79
CA VAL A 586 4.68 -10.07 -12.67
C VAL A 586 3.48 -9.28 -12.15
N VAL A 587 3.23 -9.33 -10.84
CA VAL A 587 2.12 -8.64 -10.16
C VAL A 587 2.63 -7.65 -9.13
N ALA A 588 2.15 -6.40 -9.19
CA ALA A 588 2.44 -5.36 -8.20
C ALA A 588 1.14 -4.71 -7.66
N GLY A 589 1.24 -3.97 -6.53
CA GLY A 589 0.13 -3.22 -5.95
C GLY A 589 0.30 -1.71 -6.11
N ILE A 590 -0.68 -1.00 -6.69
CA ILE A 590 -0.61 0.46 -6.91
C ILE A 590 -0.57 1.30 -5.61
N THR A 591 -0.94 0.70 -4.48
CA THR A 591 -0.81 1.32 -3.13
C THR A 591 0.15 0.54 -2.23
N ASP A 592 1.00 -0.31 -2.82
CA ASP A 592 2.12 -0.91 -2.13
C ASP A 592 3.20 0.15 -1.82
N HIS A 593 3.87 -0.07 -0.69
CA HIS A 593 4.87 0.80 -0.08
C HIS A 593 6.02 -0.02 0.55
N ILE A 594 5.83 -1.34 0.73
CA ILE A 594 6.88 -2.28 1.10
C ILE A 594 7.70 -2.58 -0.17
N THR A 595 7.00 -2.88 -1.25
CA THR A 595 7.53 -3.03 -2.61
C THR A 595 6.79 -2.08 -3.55
N PRO A 596 7.23 -0.81 -3.66
CA PRO A 596 6.63 0.17 -4.56
C PRO A 596 6.55 -0.36 -5.99
N TRP A 597 5.38 -0.25 -6.64
CA TRP A 597 5.12 -0.96 -7.89
C TRP A 597 6.05 -0.59 -9.05
N LYS A 598 6.69 0.59 -9.02
CA LYS A 598 7.73 0.97 -9.98
C LYS A 598 8.98 0.09 -9.83
N ALA A 599 9.45 -0.14 -8.61
CA ALA A 599 10.56 -1.06 -8.33
C ALA A 599 10.24 -2.53 -8.70
N CYS A 600 8.96 -2.90 -8.71
CA CYS A 600 8.50 -4.19 -9.25
C CYS A 600 8.39 -4.20 -10.79
N TYR A 601 8.23 -3.04 -11.43
CA TYR A 601 8.13 -2.86 -12.88
C TYR A 601 9.53 -2.81 -13.53
N ASP A 602 10.49 -2.20 -12.83
CA ASP A 602 11.91 -2.15 -13.20
C ASP A 602 12.55 -3.55 -13.31
N SER A 603 11.90 -4.61 -12.78
CA SER A 603 12.33 -6.01 -12.95
C SER A 603 12.44 -6.43 -14.41
N ARG A 604 11.75 -5.76 -15.33
CA ARG A 604 11.87 -5.98 -16.78
C ARG A 604 13.29 -5.80 -17.31
N GLU A 605 14.11 -4.95 -16.70
CA GLU A 605 15.49 -4.69 -17.15
C GLU A 605 16.40 -5.87 -16.79
N ILE A 606 16.11 -6.50 -15.64
CA ILE A 606 16.77 -7.70 -15.10
C ILE A 606 16.32 -8.95 -15.86
N LEU A 607 15.05 -9.00 -16.26
CA LEU A 607 14.37 -10.13 -16.92
C LEU A 607 14.13 -9.88 -18.43
N LYS A 608 14.92 -9.00 -19.05
CA LYS A 608 14.72 -8.46 -20.41
C LYS A 608 14.62 -9.48 -21.55
N ASN A 609 15.12 -10.70 -21.33
CA ASN A 609 15.10 -11.80 -22.30
C ASN A 609 13.94 -12.79 -22.05
N THR A 610 13.09 -12.54 -21.05
CA THR A 610 11.83 -13.26 -20.83
C THR A 610 10.69 -12.62 -21.61
N ASN A 611 9.69 -13.44 -21.97
CA ASN A 611 8.37 -12.96 -22.38
C ASN A 611 7.59 -12.48 -21.14
N MET A 612 7.91 -11.28 -20.67
CA MET A 612 7.36 -10.71 -19.44
C MET A 612 5.96 -10.10 -19.65
N LYS A 613 5.02 -10.44 -18.77
CA LYS A 613 3.69 -9.80 -18.66
C LYS A 613 3.55 -9.13 -17.29
N PHE A 614 3.44 -7.80 -17.26
CA PHE A 614 3.27 -7.04 -16.02
C PHE A 614 1.81 -6.64 -15.77
N ILE A 615 1.38 -6.76 -14.51
CA ILE A 615 0.02 -6.47 -14.04
C ILE A 615 0.04 -5.65 -12.76
N LEU A 616 -0.70 -4.54 -12.76
CA LEU A 616 -0.81 -3.65 -11.61
C LEU A 616 -2.18 -3.78 -10.93
N SER A 617 -2.23 -4.46 -9.79
CA SER A 617 -3.43 -4.59 -8.96
C SER A 617 -3.76 -3.30 -8.22
N SER A 618 -5.04 -2.95 -8.07
CA SER A 618 -5.47 -1.68 -7.46
C SER A 618 -5.40 -1.61 -5.92
N SER A 619 -4.50 -2.39 -5.31
CA SER A 619 -4.48 -2.72 -3.88
C SER A 619 -3.11 -2.45 -3.25
N GLY A 620 -2.98 -2.66 -1.92
CA GLY A 620 -1.70 -2.67 -1.21
C GLY A 620 -1.03 -4.05 -1.26
N HIS A 621 0.14 -4.19 -0.64
CA HIS A 621 1.03 -5.38 -0.68
C HIS A 621 0.28 -6.73 -0.68
N VAL A 622 -0.16 -7.21 0.49
CA VAL A 622 -0.83 -8.52 0.64
C VAL A 622 -2.20 -8.55 -0.07
N GLN A 623 -2.88 -7.41 -0.20
CA GLN A 623 -4.19 -7.34 -0.89
C GLN A 623 -4.06 -7.35 -2.42
N SER A 624 -2.85 -7.17 -2.96
CA SER A 624 -2.57 -7.31 -4.39
C SER A 624 -2.46 -8.79 -4.78
N ILE A 625 -1.80 -9.59 -3.93
CA ILE A 625 -1.79 -11.06 -3.97
C ILE A 625 -3.21 -11.58 -3.73
N ILE A 626 -3.79 -11.29 -2.56
CA ILE A 626 -5.06 -11.86 -2.09
C ILE A 626 -6.27 -11.06 -2.56
N ASN A 627 -6.52 -11.22 -3.85
CA ASN A 627 -7.60 -10.60 -4.59
C ASN A 627 -8.60 -11.66 -5.13
N PRO A 628 -9.36 -12.37 -4.28
CA PRO A 628 -10.35 -13.34 -4.74
C PRO A 628 -11.47 -12.72 -5.61
N PRO A 629 -12.15 -13.55 -6.43
CA PRO A 629 -13.31 -13.16 -7.23
C PRO A 629 -14.45 -12.47 -6.46
N GLY A 630 -15.40 -11.89 -7.19
CA GLY A 630 -16.63 -11.30 -6.62
C GLY A 630 -16.48 -9.94 -5.91
N LYS A 631 -15.27 -9.54 -5.51
CA LYS A 631 -14.98 -8.23 -4.90
C LYS A 631 -15.32 -7.07 -5.86
N LYS A 632 -16.52 -6.47 -5.72
CA LYS A 632 -17.07 -5.37 -6.57
C LYS A 632 -16.19 -4.11 -6.75
N LYS A 633 -15.14 -3.94 -5.96
CA LYS A 633 -14.18 -2.81 -6.05
C LYS A 633 -12.84 -3.19 -6.68
N SER A 634 -12.55 -4.49 -6.82
CA SER A 634 -11.29 -4.96 -7.37
C SER A 634 -11.18 -4.64 -8.85
N LYS A 635 -9.98 -4.23 -9.25
CA LYS A 635 -9.58 -3.98 -10.62
C LYS A 635 -8.06 -4.11 -10.72
N TYR A 636 -7.56 -4.22 -11.93
CA TYR A 636 -6.14 -4.20 -12.25
C TYR A 636 -5.92 -3.43 -13.56
N PHE A 637 -4.66 -3.10 -13.83
CA PHE A 637 -4.24 -2.46 -15.07
C PHE A 637 -3.30 -3.40 -15.83
N ASN A 638 -3.43 -3.40 -17.16
CA ASN A 638 -2.62 -4.17 -18.08
C ASN A 638 -2.25 -3.28 -19.28
N ASN A 639 -0.99 -3.32 -19.69
CA ASN A 639 -0.49 -2.73 -20.93
C ASN A 639 0.67 -3.62 -21.43
N PRO A 640 0.59 -4.18 -22.66
CA PRO A 640 1.64 -5.06 -23.19
C PRO A 640 2.91 -4.34 -23.62
N ASP A 641 2.90 -3.00 -23.75
CA ASP A 641 4.07 -2.23 -24.14
C ASP A 641 4.98 -1.93 -22.94
N LEU A 642 5.91 -2.86 -22.64
CA LEU A 642 6.90 -2.71 -21.58
C LEU A 642 8.08 -1.78 -21.93
N SER A 643 8.09 -1.13 -23.11
CA SER A 643 9.16 -0.19 -23.51
C SER A 643 9.00 1.21 -22.91
N LEU A 644 7.78 1.58 -22.52
CA LEU A 644 7.42 2.86 -21.90
C LEU A 644 8.00 2.99 -20.49
N ASP A 645 8.27 4.19 -19.99
CA ASP A 645 8.54 4.36 -18.56
C ASP A 645 7.31 3.97 -17.71
N ALA A 646 7.50 3.76 -16.40
CA ALA A 646 6.44 3.28 -15.51
C ALA A 646 5.18 4.16 -15.50
N ASP A 647 5.31 5.50 -15.52
CA ASP A 647 4.15 6.39 -15.51
C ASP A 647 3.46 6.39 -16.86
N SER A 648 4.21 6.44 -17.97
CA SER A 648 3.67 6.29 -19.34
C SER A 648 2.98 4.93 -19.56
N TRP A 649 3.53 3.84 -19.00
CA TRP A 649 2.91 2.52 -19.03
C TRP A 649 1.52 2.54 -18.40
N LEU A 650 1.41 3.19 -17.22
CA LEU A 650 0.15 3.31 -16.48
C LEU A 650 -0.84 4.28 -17.12
N GLU A 651 -0.38 5.39 -17.73
CA GLU A 651 -1.25 6.27 -18.53
C GLU A 651 -1.81 5.57 -19.77
N GLY A 652 -1.05 4.65 -20.36
CA GLY A 652 -1.47 3.82 -21.49
C GLY A 652 -2.34 2.60 -21.15
N ALA A 653 -2.45 2.22 -19.87
CA ALA A 653 -3.01 0.94 -19.47
C ALA A 653 -4.55 0.84 -19.43
N ASP A 654 -5.06 -0.32 -19.83
CA ASP A 654 -6.48 -0.64 -19.75
C ASP A 654 -6.90 -0.98 -18.31
N GLU A 655 -7.91 -0.28 -17.78
CA GLU A 655 -8.49 -0.53 -16.46
C GLU A 655 -9.49 -1.70 -16.52
N ILE A 656 -9.04 -2.90 -16.15
CA ILE A 656 -9.85 -4.13 -16.16
C ILE A 656 -10.46 -4.38 -14.79
N ARG A 657 -11.76 -4.67 -14.73
CA ARG A 657 -12.50 -4.91 -13.47
C ARG A 657 -12.49 -6.38 -13.08
N GLY A 658 -12.43 -6.64 -11.78
CA GLY A 658 -12.39 -7.99 -11.21
C GLY A 658 -11.03 -8.29 -10.59
N THR A 659 -10.63 -9.55 -10.64
CA THR A 659 -9.31 -10.00 -10.20
C THR A 659 -8.42 -10.34 -11.39
N TRP A 660 -7.11 -10.12 -11.22
CA TRP A 660 -6.09 -10.59 -12.15
C TRP A 660 -5.93 -12.12 -12.12
N TRP A 661 -6.42 -12.81 -11.08
CA TRP A 661 -6.33 -14.27 -10.97
C TRP A 661 -6.90 -15.00 -12.19
N PHE A 662 -7.93 -14.46 -12.85
CA PHE A 662 -8.46 -15.04 -14.10
C PHE A 662 -7.57 -14.77 -15.31
N ASP A 663 -6.97 -13.58 -15.42
CA ASP A 663 -6.02 -13.25 -16.51
C ASP A 663 -4.70 -14.03 -16.39
N TRP A 664 -4.27 -14.32 -15.17
CA TRP A 664 -3.19 -15.25 -14.86
C TRP A 664 -3.58 -16.70 -15.17
N LEU A 665 -4.80 -17.12 -14.80
CA LEU A 665 -5.31 -18.47 -15.11
C LEU A 665 -5.39 -18.69 -16.63
N ASP A 666 -5.90 -17.71 -17.38
CA ASP A 666 -5.95 -17.77 -18.86
C ASP A 666 -4.54 -17.87 -19.47
N TRP A 667 -3.57 -17.12 -18.95
CA TRP A 667 -2.15 -17.20 -19.35
C TRP A 667 -1.55 -18.58 -19.05
N TYR A 668 -1.80 -19.11 -17.84
CA TYR A 668 -1.37 -20.45 -17.44
C TYR A 668 -1.99 -21.55 -18.32
N LYS A 669 -3.32 -21.53 -18.50
CA LYS A 669 -4.07 -22.54 -19.25
C LYS A 669 -3.76 -22.56 -20.75
N LYS A 670 -3.31 -21.43 -21.32
CA LYS A 670 -2.95 -21.30 -22.74
C LYS A 670 -1.66 -22.03 -23.10
N GLU A 671 -0.60 -21.85 -22.32
CA GLU A 671 0.76 -22.28 -22.70
C GLU A 671 1.59 -22.91 -21.57
N GLN A 672 1.27 -22.66 -20.29
CA GLN A 672 2.14 -23.00 -19.16
C GLN A 672 1.72 -24.28 -18.42
N GLY A 673 0.43 -24.64 -18.39
CA GLY A 673 -0.06 -25.87 -17.78
C GLY A 673 0.19 -27.14 -18.61
N GLY A 674 0.51 -27.01 -19.90
CA GLY A 674 0.64 -28.16 -20.81
C GLY A 674 -0.71 -28.79 -21.17
N LYS A 675 -0.76 -30.13 -21.27
CA LYS A 675 -1.98 -30.89 -21.62
C LYS A 675 -2.84 -31.14 -20.37
N LEU A 676 -4.16 -31.19 -20.52
CA LEU A 676 -5.05 -31.72 -19.49
C LEU A 676 -4.88 -33.24 -19.37
N VAL A 677 -4.78 -33.72 -18.13
CA VAL A 677 -4.70 -35.13 -17.72
C VAL A 677 -5.75 -35.42 -16.64
N ASN A 678 -6.02 -36.68 -16.33
CA ASN A 678 -6.89 -37.03 -15.20
C ASN A 678 -6.23 -36.60 -13.88
N ALA A 679 -7.04 -36.16 -12.91
CA ALA A 679 -6.55 -35.77 -11.61
C ALA A 679 -5.96 -36.99 -10.83
N PRO A 680 -4.88 -36.79 -10.06
CA PRO A 680 -4.33 -37.85 -9.21
C PRO A 680 -5.35 -38.29 -8.15
N LYS A 681 -5.59 -39.61 -8.05
CA LYS A 681 -6.51 -40.22 -7.07
C LYS A 681 -5.96 -40.19 -5.63
N HIS A 682 -4.64 -40.09 -5.49
CA HIS A 682 -3.91 -40.07 -4.23
C HIS A 682 -2.86 -38.96 -4.29
N LEU A 683 -2.51 -38.37 -3.15
CA LEU A 683 -1.50 -37.31 -3.07
C LEU A 683 -0.11 -37.89 -2.83
N GLY A 684 0.89 -37.38 -3.54
CA GLY A 684 2.26 -37.89 -3.47
C GLY A 684 2.51 -38.96 -4.53
N SER A 685 3.52 -39.80 -4.29
CA SER A 685 3.85 -40.98 -5.10
C SER A 685 4.50 -42.05 -4.21
N ASP A 686 4.78 -43.24 -4.74
CA ASP A 686 5.39 -44.32 -3.94
C ASP A 686 6.78 -43.94 -3.38
N LYS A 687 7.51 -43.05 -4.08
CA LYS A 687 8.79 -42.47 -3.61
C LYS A 687 8.59 -41.31 -2.63
N HIS A 688 7.48 -40.58 -2.74
CA HIS A 688 7.14 -39.41 -1.93
C HIS A 688 5.75 -39.59 -1.29
N PRO A 689 5.59 -40.54 -0.35
CA PRO A 689 4.29 -40.88 0.20
C PRO A 689 3.68 -39.73 1.02
N PRO A 690 2.34 -39.58 1.04
CA PRO A 690 1.69 -38.53 1.80
C PRO A 690 1.85 -38.79 3.30
N THR A 691 2.44 -37.82 4.00
CA THR A 691 2.70 -37.89 5.44
C THR A 691 1.63 -37.10 6.22
N ASP A 692 2.02 -36.01 6.88
CA ASP A 692 1.10 -35.15 7.62
C ASP A 692 0.06 -34.50 6.69
N LYS A 693 -1.13 -34.19 7.22
CA LYS A 693 -2.11 -33.39 6.49
C LYS A 693 -1.64 -31.94 6.38
N ALA A 694 -2.09 -31.24 5.34
CA ALA A 694 -2.00 -29.78 5.28
C ALA A 694 -2.63 -29.19 6.57
N PRO A 695 -2.04 -28.15 7.18
CA PRO A 695 -0.96 -27.30 6.65
C PRO A 695 0.47 -27.71 7.05
N GLY A 696 0.72 -28.97 7.45
CA GLY A 696 2.05 -29.47 7.82
C GLY A 696 2.45 -29.18 9.27
N ARG A 697 3.71 -29.45 9.64
CA ARG A 697 4.23 -29.27 11.02
C ARG A 697 5.00 -27.97 11.18
N TYR A 698 5.75 -27.54 10.16
CA TYR A 698 6.66 -26.39 10.28
C TYR A 698 5.91 -25.06 10.46
N VAL A 699 4.73 -24.93 9.86
CA VAL A 699 3.85 -23.76 10.01
C VAL A 699 3.42 -23.47 11.46
N HIS A 700 3.42 -24.47 12.34
CA HIS A 700 3.01 -24.32 13.74
C HIS A 700 4.13 -23.83 14.66
N GLN A 701 5.37 -23.77 14.18
CA GLN A 701 6.51 -23.26 14.96
C GLN A 701 6.43 -21.74 15.14
N ARG A 702 6.90 -21.21 16.28
CA ARG A 702 6.84 -19.79 16.66
C ARG A 702 8.21 -19.23 17.05
#